data_AF-A0A917DAL0-F1
#
_entry.id   AF-A0A917DAL0-F1
#
_cell.length_a   1.000
_cell.length_b   1.000
_cell.length_c   1.000
_cell.angle_alpha   90.00
_cell.angle_beta   90.00
_cell.angle_gamma   90.00
#
_symmetry.space_group_name_H-M   'P 1'
#
loop_
_entity.id
_entity.type
_entity.pdbx_description
1 polymer ?
#
loop_
_entity_poly.entity_id
_entity_poly.type
_entity_poly.pdbx_seq_one_letter_code
_entity_poly.pdbx_strand_id
1 'polypeptide(L)'
;MQTDENRFSILEKVERSSTLTSYDVYSMDLNTLKSQLTGAPNRMHASANSTLLLPFPNAKGEIQEFRVYEASILHPDLANQFQDIKSYVGFSTTDRTAVIRFSTTVFGFHGMILSSEGTTFIDPYTTDRANYVVYFKSAAQTDRLFECMVEDVEERMPEVAYFSPKNAQSIESNTGIFRTYRLALASTVEYSQFHINQAGLAGGTLAQRQNAVLAAMNVTMNRVNGIFERDMSLTMQIIPFNTAIIFINPENPDTLSNTSSMINQIQEVIDNAIGFSEYDIGHVFSTGGGGIASLNSPCTVNKARGVTGSFAPVGDPFDVDYVAHEMGHQFGATHTQNNSCQRTAATAVEPGSASTIMGYAGICAPNVQNNSDAHFHAVSMAQMDNFVAGTGNCSDNIGNNNAAPVIQPLSNYTIPISTPFVLTAVATDANNDALTYCWEQIDNQVSQQPPLTINTEGPNFRSLPPTTSGARYFPALPTVLTGATDSTWEVVPSVSRNLNFAVTVRDNRTPNGGQTARANNTITTTAAAGPFVVTAPNTLVSWPAGSNQTVTWNVAGTTANGVNTPLVDIYLSTNAGFNFPILLASQVPNDGSEIITVPNTVGSLNRIMVMGHGNVFYDVSNVNFNITAAPSSMAIGFSGVAGEQNKSECRGNTITYTFPYTTFGGYSTPTTFSVTGQPTGSTVTFTPNTLSANGTVTMQVETTALTPIGFYTLAVTATSGAQTRTVNFYLNLAEGGFGPVVLQSPANGATGVNPSNVPFSWTSSAGATGYDIQIATDSNFTNIIETGTSASASYTASSVTSSTTLYWRVRPKNVACAGNYTTASSFSTIFCGTIASTNVPVAIPVTAATVSSTLTIPTNQNVTIQKVTVNLQLTHTWMNDLIVTLISPTGTQVQLMNRECVSNPAFQNVSATFDDGGAVAVCQTAPNPALSGVILPEQPLSAFNNQNSQGLWTLQVQDVFDQDGGAIVNWSLTICSINAPLSIEDTKVFDFNLYPNPSNGTFTLQMDNTNGEPVDVSVYDMRGRILFDATYNTVGAMDETIQLQNVQTGVYLVSVKSGNAKEVKRIIIE
;
A
#
# COMPACT_ATOMS: atom_id res chain seq x y z
N MET A 1 -10.47 -33.27 -19.89
CA MET A 1 -9.32 -34.20 -20.09
C MET A 1 -8.39 -33.61 -21.13
N GLN A 2 -7.07 -33.68 -20.94
CA GLN A 2 -6.11 -33.25 -21.97
C GLN A 2 -6.26 -34.14 -23.21
N THR A 3 -6.13 -33.54 -24.39
CA THR A 3 -6.29 -34.19 -25.69
C THR A 3 -5.26 -33.62 -26.68
N ASP A 4 -5.25 -34.13 -27.92
CA ASP A 4 -4.29 -33.76 -28.96
C ASP A 4 -5.04 -33.26 -30.20
N GLU A 5 -4.55 -32.18 -30.81
CA GLU A 5 -5.09 -31.57 -32.03
C GLU A 5 -5.40 -32.56 -33.15
N ASN A 6 -4.56 -33.58 -33.30
CA ASN A 6 -4.70 -34.60 -34.34
C ASN A 6 -6.05 -35.33 -34.24
N ARG A 7 -6.65 -35.40 -33.04
CA ARG A 7 -7.92 -36.10 -32.79
C ARG A 7 -9.15 -35.34 -33.30
N PHE A 8 -9.01 -34.06 -33.61
CA PHE A 8 -10.10 -33.19 -34.09
C PHE A 8 -9.64 -32.26 -35.22
N SER A 9 -8.60 -32.66 -35.95
CA SER A 9 -8.07 -31.93 -37.12
C SER A 9 -9.10 -31.73 -38.24
N ILE A 10 -10.17 -32.52 -38.25
CA ILE A 10 -11.31 -32.40 -39.18
C ILE A 10 -12.42 -31.46 -38.70
N LEU A 11 -12.38 -31.03 -37.43
CA LEU A 11 -13.38 -30.10 -36.88
C LEU A 11 -13.01 -28.67 -37.22
N GLU A 12 -14.03 -27.87 -37.50
CA GLU A 12 -13.85 -26.43 -37.72
C GLU A 12 -13.43 -25.75 -36.42
N LYS A 13 -12.42 -24.88 -36.51
CA LYS A 13 -11.87 -24.14 -35.37
C LYS A 13 -12.62 -22.83 -35.20
N VAL A 14 -12.72 -22.36 -33.96
CA VAL A 14 -13.27 -21.02 -33.66
C VAL A 14 -12.34 -19.96 -34.25
N GLU A 15 -12.92 -18.92 -34.83
CA GLU A 15 -12.17 -17.78 -35.34
C GLU A 15 -11.49 -17.03 -34.18
N ARG A 16 -10.19 -16.71 -34.35
CA ARG A 16 -9.39 -16.02 -33.33
C ARG A 16 -8.64 -14.84 -33.95
N SER A 17 -8.59 -13.73 -33.22
CA SER A 17 -7.82 -12.54 -33.57
C SER A 17 -6.32 -12.70 -33.32
N SER A 18 -5.92 -13.74 -32.57
CA SER A 18 -4.52 -14.02 -32.20
C SER A 18 -4.04 -15.39 -32.64
N THR A 19 -2.77 -15.45 -33.04
CA THR A 19 -2.01 -16.68 -33.26
C THR A 19 -1.34 -17.11 -31.96
N LEU A 20 -1.53 -18.37 -31.57
CA LEU A 20 -0.90 -18.91 -30.35
C LEU A 20 0.42 -19.60 -30.68
N THR A 21 1.48 -19.23 -29.97
CA THR A 21 2.82 -19.83 -30.12
C THR A 21 3.03 -21.07 -29.25
N SER A 22 2.27 -21.20 -28.17
CA SER A 22 2.30 -22.35 -27.25
C SER A 22 0.96 -22.46 -26.51
N TYR A 23 0.40 -23.67 -26.43
CA TYR A 23 -0.87 -23.97 -25.80
C TYR A 23 -1.10 -25.47 -25.62
N ASP A 24 -2.02 -25.83 -24.73
CA ASP A 24 -2.56 -27.17 -24.56
C ASP A 24 -4.03 -27.23 -24.95
N VAL A 25 -4.53 -28.41 -25.35
CA VAL A 25 -5.95 -28.62 -25.69
C VAL A 25 -6.62 -29.63 -24.76
N TYR A 26 -7.84 -29.32 -24.34
CA TYR A 26 -8.65 -30.09 -23.42
C TYR A 26 -10.06 -30.31 -23.97
N SER A 27 -10.63 -31.48 -23.72
CA SER A 27 -12.06 -31.73 -23.94
C SER A 27 -12.84 -31.57 -22.63
N MET A 28 -13.99 -30.91 -22.69
CA MET A 28 -14.87 -30.62 -21.55
C MET A 28 -16.33 -30.94 -21.91
N ASP A 29 -17.02 -31.67 -21.02
CA ASP A 29 -18.47 -31.80 -21.07
C ASP A 29 -19.12 -30.59 -20.38
N LEU A 30 -19.51 -29.61 -21.19
CA LEU A 30 -20.10 -28.36 -20.72
C LEU A 30 -21.43 -28.57 -20.00
N ASN A 31 -22.21 -29.59 -20.36
CA ASN A 31 -23.51 -29.85 -19.72
C ASN A 31 -23.32 -30.38 -18.31
N THR A 32 -22.36 -31.31 -18.14
CA THR A 32 -21.97 -31.80 -16.82
C THR A 32 -21.44 -30.66 -15.95
N LEU A 33 -20.58 -29.79 -16.49
CA LEU A 33 -20.08 -28.61 -15.77
C LEU A 33 -21.22 -27.68 -15.35
N LYS A 34 -22.13 -27.32 -16.27
CA LYS A 34 -23.31 -26.47 -15.98
C LYS A 34 -24.17 -27.07 -14.86
N SER A 35 -24.40 -28.38 -14.87
CA SER A 35 -25.15 -29.05 -13.81
C SER A 35 -24.48 -28.90 -12.44
N GLN A 36 -23.16 -29.02 -12.35
CA GLN A 36 -22.42 -28.85 -11.10
C GLN A 36 -22.46 -27.39 -10.61
N LEU A 37 -22.38 -26.43 -11.53
CA LEU A 37 -22.39 -25.00 -11.22
C LEU A 37 -23.70 -24.49 -10.61
N THR A 38 -24.82 -25.23 -10.75
CA THR A 38 -26.07 -24.90 -10.05
C THR A 38 -25.94 -24.93 -8.52
N GLY A 39 -24.92 -25.62 -8.00
CA GLY A 39 -24.60 -25.65 -6.56
C GLY A 39 -23.71 -24.50 -6.09
N ALA A 40 -23.29 -23.58 -6.95
CA ALA A 40 -22.46 -22.44 -6.56
C ALA A 40 -23.31 -21.38 -5.83
N PRO A 41 -22.96 -21.00 -4.59
CA PRO A 41 -23.65 -19.92 -3.90
C PRO A 41 -23.30 -18.55 -4.50
N ASN A 42 -24.22 -17.60 -4.38
CA ASN A 42 -23.98 -16.21 -4.77
C ASN A 42 -22.92 -15.57 -3.85
N ARG A 43 -21.89 -14.95 -4.43
CA ARG A 43 -20.78 -14.33 -3.68
C ARG A 43 -21.22 -13.26 -2.66
N MET A 44 -22.35 -12.57 -2.92
CA MET A 44 -22.83 -11.45 -2.10
C MET A 44 -23.71 -11.89 -0.92
N HIS A 45 -24.23 -13.12 -0.94
CA HIS A 45 -25.18 -13.62 0.07
C HIS A 45 -24.72 -14.92 0.75
N ALA A 46 -23.49 -15.35 0.51
CA ALA A 46 -22.93 -16.55 1.11
C ALA A 46 -22.55 -16.29 2.58
N SER A 47 -23.39 -16.71 3.51
CA SER A 47 -23.09 -16.73 4.96
C SER A 47 -22.05 -17.79 5.34
N ALA A 48 -21.66 -18.66 4.41
CA ALA A 48 -20.66 -19.71 4.57
C ALA A 48 -19.82 -19.87 3.28
N ASN A 49 -18.60 -20.41 3.42
CA ASN A 49 -17.74 -20.73 2.29
C ASN A 49 -18.40 -21.74 1.35
N SER A 50 -18.27 -21.52 0.03
CA SER A 50 -18.74 -22.47 -0.98
C SER A 50 -18.11 -23.85 -0.78
N THR A 51 -18.93 -24.89 -0.87
CA THR A 51 -18.48 -26.29 -0.85
C THR A 51 -18.22 -26.83 -2.26
N LEU A 52 -18.52 -26.06 -3.31
CA LEU A 52 -18.30 -26.47 -4.70
C LEU A 52 -16.82 -26.30 -5.07
N LEU A 53 -16.15 -27.43 -5.32
CA LEU A 53 -14.79 -27.50 -5.83
C LEU A 53 -14.80 -27.97 -7.27
N LEU A 54 -14.14 -27.24 -8.17
CA LEU A 54 -14.02 -27.59 -9.59
C LEU A 54 -12.56 -27.56 -10.05
N PRO A 55 -12.10 -28.58 -10.80
CA PRO A 55 -10.74 -28.64 -11.30
C PRO A 55 -10.60 -27.88 -12.63
N PHE A 56 -9.57 -27.03 -12.74
CA PHE A 56 -9.20 -26.36 -13.99
C PHE A 56 -7.69 -26.45 -14.25
N PRO A 57 -7.24 -26.65 -15.50
CA PRO A 57 -5.83 -26.61 -15.86
C PRO A 57 -5.28 -25.18 -15.87
N ASN A 58 -4.05 -25.00 -15.40
CA ASN A 58 -3.24 -23.82 -15.71
C ASN A 58 -2.47 -24.00 -17.04
N ALA A 59 -1.80 -22.96 -17.53
CA ALA A 59 -1.04 -23.01 -18.78
C ALA A 59 0.25 -23.85 -18.72
N LYS A 60 0.60 -24.43 -17.55
CA LYS A 60 1.65 -25.45 -17.41
C LYS A 60 1.10 -26.89 -17.50
N GLY A 61 -0.22 -27.04 -17.68
CA GLY A 61 -0.91 -28.33 -17.71
C GLY A 61 -1.23 -28.91 -16.33
N GLU A 62 -1.01 -28.16 -15.26
CA GLU A 62 -1.31 -28.59 -13.89
C GLU A 62 -2.78 -28.33 -13.56
N ILE A 63 -3.46 -29.33 -13.00
CA ILE A 63 -4.85 -29.20 -12.56
C ILE A 63 -4.91 -28.61 -11.16
N GLN A 64 -5.62 -27.49 -11.01
CA GLN A 64 -5.85 -26.82 -9.72
C GLN A 64 -7.33 -26.90 -9.34
N GLU A 65 -7.62 -27.12 -8.06
CA GLU A 65 -8.99 -27.15 -7.52
C GLU A 65 -9.41 -25.77 -7.02
N PHE A 66 -10.48 -25.23 -7.61
CA PHE A 66 -11.03 -23.92 -7.27
C PHE A 66 -12.31 -24.04 -6.47
N ARG A 67 -12.41 -23.28 -5.38
CA ARG A 67 -13.67 -23.06 -4.67
C ARG A 67 -14.47 -21.98 -5.37
N VAL A 68 -15.65 -22.33 -5.88
CA VAL A 68 -16.40 -21.51 -6.85
C VAL A 68 -17.64 -20.84 -6.24
N TYR A 69 -17.87 -19.58 -6.61
CA TYR A 69 -19.04 -18.77 -6.29
C TYR A 69 -19.67 -18.24 -7.58
N GLU A 70 -21.00 -18.10 -7.59
CA GLU A 70 -21.68 -17.32 -8.63
C GLU A 70 -21.36 -15.83 -8.44
N ALA A 71 -20.89 -15.20 -9.51
CA ALA A 71 -20.46 -13.81 -9.56
C ALA A 71 -20.99 -13.20 -10.87
N SER A 72 -22.32 -13.07 -10.92
CA SER A 72 -23.06 -12.57 -12.08
C SER A 72 -22.61 -11.16 -12.44
N ILE A 73 -22.31 -10.95 -13.73
CA ILE A 73 -22.11 -9.62 -14.30
C ILE A 73 -23.46 -8.96 -14.62
N LEU A 74 -24.51 -9.74 -14.80
CA LEU A 74 -25.85 -9.21 -15.06
C LEU A 74 -26.54 -8.89 -13.74
N HIS A 75 -27.24 -7.76 -13.68
CA HIS A 75 -28.20 -7.46 -12.63
C HIS A 75 -29.23 -8.60 -12.50
N PRO A 76 -29.72 -8.95 -11.29
CA PRO A 76 -30.62 -10.07 -11.08
C PRO A 76 -31.83 -10.14 -12.03
N ASP A 77 -32.49 -9.00 -12.29
CA ASP A 77 -33.64 -8.95 -13.20
C ASP A 77 -33.29 -9.28 -14.66
N LEU A 78 -32.10 -8.88 -15.11
CA LEU A 78 -31.60 -9.20 -16.45
C LEU A 78 -31.16 -10.67 -16.51
N ALA A 79 -30.49 -11.16 -15.47
CA ALA A 79 -30.09 -12.57 -15.36
C ALA A 79 -31.30 -13.53 -15.37
N ASN A 80 -32.43 -13.12 -14.78
CA ASN A 80 -33.68 -13.88 -14.79
C ASN A 80 -34.29 -14.01 -16.20
N GLN A 81 -34.07 -13.01 -17.06
CA GLN A 81 -34.51 -13.03 -18.47
C GLN A 81 -33.58 -13.88 -19.34
N PHE A 82 -32.27 -13.86 -19.06
CA PHE A 82 -31.24 -14.56 -19.84
C PHE A 82 -30.50 -15.61 -19.00
N GLN A 83 -31.23 -16.66 -18.60
CA GLN A 83 -30.74 -17.67 -17.64
C GLN A 83 -29.53 -18.50 -18.12
N ASP A 84 -29.29 -18.53 -19.43
CA ASP A 84 -28.15 -19.23 -20.06
C ASP A 84 -26.82 -18.49 -19.92
N ILE A 85 -26.84 -17.22 -19.48
CA ILE A 85 -25.64 -16.40 -19.25
C ILE A 85 -25.27 -16.46 -17.77
N LYS A 86 -24.20 -17.17 -17.46
CA LYS A 86 -23.70 -17.31 -16.08
C LYS A 86 -22.22 -16.97 -15.98
N SER A 87 -21.84 -16.34 -14.86
CA SER A 87 -20.49 -15.90 -14.56
C SER A 87 -20.12 -16.25 -13.13
N TYR A 88 -18.86 -16.62 -12.93
CA TYR A 88 -18.37 -17.22 -11.70
C TYR A 88 -17.00 -16.67 -11.36
N VAL A 89 -16.67 -16.77 -10.08
CA VAL A 89 -15.33 -16.53 -9.55
C VAL A 89 -14.94 -17.70 -8.67
N GLY A 90 -13.66 -18.06 -8.65
CA GLY A 90 -13.15 -19.02 -7.69
C GLY A 90 -11.72 -18.72 -7.29
N PHE A 91 -11.33 -19.24 -6.14
CA PHE A 91 -9.95 -19.19 -5.67
C PHE A 91 -9.42 -20.60 -5.49
N SER A 92 -8.15 -20.79 -5.83
CA SER A 92 -7.52 -22.09 -5.78
C SER A 92 -7.22 -22.49 -4.33
N THR A 93 -7.46 -23.76 -4.04
CA THR A 93 -7.18 -24.36 -2.73
C THR A 93 -5.72 -24.84 -2.62
N THR A 94 -5.01 -24.95 -3.74
CA THR A 94 -3.62 -25.41 -3.82
C THR A 94 -2.65 -24.24 -4.00
N ASP A 95 -2.93 -23.33 -4.93
CA ASP A 95 -2.20 -22.07 -5.11
C ASP A 95 -3.07 -20.93 -4.60
N ARG A 96 -2.79 -20.47 -3.37
CA ARG A 96 -3.59 -19.40 -2.75
C ARG A 96 -3.46 -18.03 -3.44
N THR A 97 -2.56 -17.88 -4.43
CA THR A 97 -2.49 -16.68 -5.27
C THR A 97 -3.38 -16.74 -6.51
N ALA A 98 -3.87 -17.93 -6.86
CA ALA A 98 -4.61 -18.14 -8.10
C ALA A 98 -6.12 -17.89 -7.94
N VAL A 99 -6.64 -16.98 -8.75
CA VAL A 99 -8.06 -16.63 -8.86
C VAL A 99 -8.53 -16.88 -10.28
N ILE A 100 -9.62 -17.62 -10.45
CA ILE A 100 -10.28 -17.85 -11.73
C ILE A 100 -11.55 -17.01 -11.86
N ARG A 101 -11.69 -16.32 -12.99
CA ARG A 101 -12.97 -15.78 -13.47
C ARG A 101 -13.38 -16.55 -14.70
N PHE A 102 -14.59 -17.08 -14.72
CA PHE A 102 -15.08 -17.79 -15.89
C PHE A 102 -16.59 -17.60 -16.10
N SER A 103 -17.02 -17.81 -17.33
CA SER A 103 -18.43 -17.73 -17.71
C SER A 103 -18.82 -18.92 -18.58
N THR A 104 -20.10 -19.28 -18.51
CA THR A 104 -20.73 -20.26 -19.40
C THR A 104 -21.86 -19.55 -20.12
N THR A 105 -21.76 -19.47 -21.45
CA THR A 105 -22.75 -18.79 -22.29
C THR A 105 -23.07 -19.63 -23.53
N VAL A 106 -23.81 -19.06 -24.49
CA VAL A 106 -24.00 -19.65 -25.82
C VAL A 106 -22.68 -19.86 -26.57
N PHE A 107 -21.62 -19.10 -26.24
CA PHE A 107 -20.30 -19.26 -26.84
C PHE A 107 -19.46 -20.36 -26.17
N GLY A 108 -19.95 -21.01 -25.11
CA GLY A 108 -19.24 -22.06 -24.38
C GLY A 108 -18.61 -21.56 -23.09
N PHE A 109 -17.59 -22.28 -22.60
CA PHE A 109 -16.81 -21.90 -21.42
C PHE A 109 -15.67 -20.94 -21.76
N HIS A 110 -15.56 -19.81 -21.07
CA HIS A 110 -14.44 -18.88 -21.18
C HIS A 110 -13.88 -18.63 -19.79
N GLY A 111 -12.58 -18.85 -19.59
CA GLY A 111 -11.91 -18.71 -18.31
C GLY A 111 -10.67 -17.82 -18.39
N MET A 112 -10.35 -17.18 -17.27
CA MET A 112 -9.12 -16.42 -17.04
C MET A 112 -8.64 -16.68 -15.62
N ILE A 113 -7.41 -17.14 -15.48
CA ILE A 113 -6.76 -17.38 -14.19
C ILE A 113 -5.66 -16.33 -14.01
N LEU A 114 -5.78 -15.54 -12.94
CA LEU A 114 -4.75 -14.62 -12.45
C LEU A 114 -3.98 -15.32 -11.34
N SER A 115 -2.65 -15.38 -11.43
CA SER A 115 -1.80 -16.03 -10.41
C SER A 115 -0.42 -15.39 -10.35
N SER A 116 0.37 -15.79 -9.34
CA SER A 116 1.79 -15.41 -9.25
C SER A 116 2.68 -15.97 -10.37
N GLU A 117 2.18 -16.90 -11.18
CA GLU A 117 2.87 -17.46 -12.35
C GLU A 117 2.53 -16.73 -13.66
N GLY A 118 1.63 -15.75 -13.61
CA GLY A 118 1.12 -15.03 -14.76
C GLY A 118 -0.36 -15.31 -15.04
N THR A 119 -0.82 -14.86 -16.21
CA THR A 119 -2.22 -14.95 -16.63
C THR A 119 -2.44 -16.09 -17.62
N THR A 120 -3.35 -17.01 -17.28
CA THR A 120 -3.79 -18.11 -18.15
C THR A 120 -5.18 -17.86 -18.69
N PHE A 121 -5.40 -18.12 -19.97
CA PHE A 121 -6.71 -18.11 -20.61
C PHE A 121 -7.16 -19.53 -20.97
N ILE A 122 -8.47 -19.76 -20.88
CA ILE A 122 -9.14 -20.99 -21.30
C ILE A 122 -10.28 -20.59 -22.23
N ASP A 123 -10.18 -20.96 -23.51
CA ASP A 123 -11.15 -20.55 -24.54
C ASP A 123 -11.61 -21.72 -25.40
N PRO A 124 -12.82 -21.67 -25.98
CA PRO A 124 -13.25 -22.64 -26.98
C PRO A 124 -12.27 -22.69 -28.15
N TYR A 125 -11.98 -23.91 -28.61
CA TYR A 125 -11.07 -24.17 -29.72
C TYR A 125 -11.80 -24.61 -31.00
N THR A 126 -12.84 -25.42 -30.86
CA THR A 126 -13.67 -25.93 -31.97
C THR A 126 -15.06 -25.31 -31.96
N THR A 127 -15.68 -25.14 -33.13
CA THR A 127 -17.00 -24.46 -33.28
C THR A 127 -18.14 -25.22 -32.61
N ASP A 128 -17.98 -26.52 -32.36
CA ASP A 128 -18.89 -27.36 -31.57
C ASP A 128 -18.81 -27.11 -30.05
N ARG A 129 -17.82 -26.32 -29.60
CA ARG A 129 -17.58 -25.91 -28.19
C ARG A 129 -17.27 -27.10 -27.26
N ALA A 130 -16.80 -28.21 -27.81
CA ALA A 130 -16.43 -29.42 -27.05
C ALA A 130 -14.94 -29.45 -26.64
N ASN A 131 -14.09 -28.73 -27.37
CA ASN A 131 -12.64 -28.65 -27.13
C ASN A 131 -12.24 -27.22 -26.80
N TYR A 132 -11.30 -27.07 -25.88
CA TYR A 132 -10.85 -25.81 -25.28
C TYR A 132 -9.34 -25.74 -25.29
N VAL A 133 -8.81 -24.56 -25.57
CA VAL A 133 -7.38 -24.27 -25.55
C VAL A 133 -7.01 -23.53 -24.28
N VAL A 134 -5.87 -23.90 -23.69
CA VAL A 134 -5.31 -23.33 -22.46
C VAL A 134 -3.94 -22.77 -22.78
N TYR A 135 -3.72 -21.49 -22.49
CA TYR A 135 -2.48 -20.80 -22.88
C TYR A 135 -2.15 -19.61 -21.95
N PHE A 136 -0.87 -19.27 -21.84
CA PHE A 136 -0.43 -18.02 -21.21
C PHE A 136 -0.72 -16.83 -22.11
N LYS A 137 -1.10 -15.68 -21.53
CA LYS A 137 -1.30 -14.44 -22.31
C LYS A 137 -0.10 -14.09 -23.20
N SER A 138 1.12 -14.30 -22.70
CA SER A 138 2.37 -14.04 -23.42
C SER A 138 2.57 -14.91 -24.67
N ALA A 139 1.85 -16.03 -24.81
CA ALA A 139 1.91 -16.91 -25.96
C ALA A 139 1.02 -16.44 -27.13
N ALA A 140 0.06 -15.53 -26.89
CA ALA A 140 -0.80 -14.97 -27.93
C ALA A 140 -0.08 -13.85 -28.70
N GLN A 141 -0.12 -13.90 -30.02
CA GLN A 141 0.47 -12.89 -30.91
C GLN A 141 -0.58 -12.35 -31.87
N THR A 142 -0.52 -11.06 -32.15
CA THR A 142 -1.49 -10.35 -33.01
C THR A 142 -0.75 -9.30 -33.85
N ASP A 143 -1.12 -9.14 -35.11
CA ASP A 143 -0.68 -8.03 -35.95
C ASP A 143 -1.56 -6.80 -35.66
N ARG A 144 -1.20 -6.03 -34.63
CA ARG A 144 -2.04 -4.93 -34.09
C ARG A 144 -1.90 -3.63 -34.86
N LEU A 145 -3.03 -2.96 -35.05
CA LEU A 145 -3.12 -1.51 -35.29
C LEU A 145 -4.18 -0.97 -34.31
N PHE A 146 -3.73 -0.55 -33.13
CA PHE A 146 -4.58 0.12 -32.13
C PHE A 146 -4.18 1.59 -32.07
N GLU A 147 -5.16 2.47 -31.99
CA GLU A 147 -4.98 3.89 -31.69
C GLU A 147 -6.05 4.24 -30.66
N CYS A 148 -5.64 4.61 -29.45
CA CYS A 148 -6.53 5.07 -28.38
C CYS A 148 -6.48 6.58 -28.32
N MET A 149 -7.61 7.26 -28.39
CA MET A 149 -7.68 8.71 -28.17
C MET A 149 -8.22 8.99 -26.76
N VAL A 150 -7.90 10.15 -26.19
CA VAL A 150 -8.47 10.59 -24.90
C VAL A 150 -8.98 12.02 -25.05
N GLU A 151 -10.22 12.28 -24.62
CA GLU A 151 -10.77 13.64 -24.54
C GLU A 151 -10.57 14.20 -23.13
N ASP A 152 -9.64 15.15 -22.99
CA ASP A 152 -9.56 16.01 -21.82
C ASP A 152 -10.78 16.94 -21.83
N VAL A 153 -11.66 16.82 -20.85
CA VAL A 153 -12.81 17.72 -20.71
C VAL A 153 -12.26 19.12 -20.43
N GLU A 154 -12.66 20.11 -21.24
CA GLU A 154 -12.21 21.52 -21.27
C GLU A 154 -12.44 22.33 -19.96
N GLU A 155 -11.90 21.89 -18.84
CA GLU A 155 -11.35 22.81 -17.85
C GLU A 155 -9.84 22.68 -17.92
N ARG A 156 -9.18 23.69 -18.50
CA ARG A 156 -7.74 23.94 -18.34
C ARG A 156 -7.44 24.15 -16.85
N MET A 157 -7.48 23.10 -16.06
CA MET A 157 -6.68 23.00 -14.86
C MET A 157 -5.23 22.94 -15.36
N PRO A 158 -4.34 23.84 -14.91
CA PRO A 158 -2.96 23.81 -15.34
C PRO A 158 -2.41 22.41 -15.06
N GLU A 159 -1.69 21.85 -16.02
CA GLU A 159 -1.00 20.54 -16.04
C GLU A 159 -0.07 20.29 -14.82
N VAL A 160 0.02 21.28 -13.91
CA VAL A 160 0.79 21.33 -12.67
C VAL A 160 -0.02 20.90 -11.44
N ALA A 161 -1.35 20.72 -11.54
CA ALA A 161 -2.23 20.44 -10.39
C ALA A 161 -2.58 18.96 -10.18
N TYR A 162 -2.24 18.07 -11.12
CA TYR A 162 -2.48 16.64 -10.96
C TYR A 162 -1.15 15.93 -10.66
N PHE A 163 -1.08 15.37 -9.45
CA PHE A 163 0.11 14.74 -8.84
C PHE A 163 1.18 15.72 -8.33
N SER A 164 0.97 16.29 -7.13
CA SER A 164 2.11 16.57 -6.28
C SER A 164 2.55 15.25 -5.65
N PRO A 165 3.78 14.76 -5.85
CA PRO A 165 4.31 13.60 -5.11
C PRO A 165 4.39 13.83 -3.59
N LYS A 166 3.91 14.97 -3.08
CA LYS A 166 3.79 15.30 -1.65
C LYS A 166 2.52 14.77 -0.96
N ASN A 167 1.53 14.24 -1.68
CA ASN A 167 0.48 13.46 -1.02
C ASN A 167 1.00 12.06 -0.71
N ALA A 168 1.67 11.93 0.43
CA ALA A 168 2.23 10.67 0.94
C ALA A 168 1.16 9.64 1.38
N GLN A 169 -0.13 9.92 1.14
CA GLN A 169 -1.24 8.99 1.35
C GLN A 169 -2.27 9.20 0.24
N SER A 170 -2.09 8.49 -0.88
CA SER A 170 -3.20 8.16 -1.78
C SER A 170 -4.22 7.34 -1.00
N ILE A 171 -5.51 7.55 -1.28
CA ILE A 171 -6.57 6.69 -0.75
C ILE A 171 -6.50 5.39 -1.54
N GLU A 172 -5.58 4.50 -1.19
CA GLU A 172 -5.42 3.22 -1.89
C GLU A 172 -6.70 2.36 -1.78
N SER A 173 -6.82 1.33 -2.61
CA SER A 173 -7.81 0.25 -2.45
C SER A 173 -7.53 -0.63 -1.22
N ASN A 174 -7.46 0.03 -0.05
CA ASN A 174 -7.09 -0.49 1.26
C ASN A 174 -8.17 -0.25 2.34
N THR A 175 -9.34 0.21 1.92
CA THR A 175 -10.43 0.66 2.80
C THR A 175 -11.34 -0.47 3.28
N GLY A 176 -11.13 -1.71 2.82
CA GLY A 176 -12.00 -2.85 3.09
C GLY A 176 -13.38 -2.72 2.40
N ILE A 177 -13.45 -1.93 1.33
CA ILE A 177 -14.67 -1.67 0.56
C ILE A 177 -14.57 -2.39 -0.79
N PHE A 178 -15.63 -3.12 -1.12
CA PHE A 178 -15.90 -3.66 -2.44
C PHE A 178 -16.96 -2.80 -3.15
N ARG A 179 -16.59 -2.25 -4.30
CA ARG A 179 -17.40 -1.26 -5.02
C ARG A 179 -18.12 -1.89 -6.20
N THR A 180 -19.44 -1.75 -6.24
CA THR A 180 -20.24 -2.21 -7.39
C THR A 180 -20.76 -1.02 -8.18
N TYR A 181 -20.29 -0.87 -9.42
CA TYR A 181 -20.76 0.15 -10.35
C TYR A 181 -21.84 -0.43 -11.29
N ARG A 182 -22.93 0.30 -11.47
CA ARG A 182 -23.97 -0.01 -12.45
C ARG A 182 -23.50 0.41 -13.84
N LEU A 183 -23.30 -0.58 -14.72
CA LEU A 183 -22.78 -0.40 -16.07
C LEU A 183 -23.92 -0.44 -17.11
N ALA A 184 -24.09 0.65 -17.85
CA ALA A 184 -24.87 0.69 -19.09
C ALA A 184 -23.95 0.36 -20.27
N LEU A 185 -24.02 -0.87 -20.79
CA LEU A 185 -23.13 -1.35 -21.85
C LEU A 185 -23.89 -1.47 -23.18
N ALA A 186 -23.70 -0.49 -24.05
CA ALA A 186 -24.31 -0.45 -25.37
C ALA A 186 -23.50 -1.23 -26.41
N SER A 187 -24.11 -1.56 -27.54
CA SER A 187 -23.42 -2.08 -28.72
C SER A 187 -23.92 -1.45 -30.01
N THR A 188 -23.02 -1.15 -30.95
CA THR A 188 -23.43 -0.79 -32.32
C THR A 188 -24.08 -1.97 -33.04
N VAL A 189 -24.84 -1.68 -34.09
CA VAL A 189 -25.45 -2.71 -34.95
C VAL A 189 -24.41 -3.69 -35.49
N GLU A 190 -23.22 -3.21 -35.88
CA GLU A 190 -22.16 -4.06 -36.42
C GLU A 190 -21.60 -5.03 -35.38
N TYR A 191 -21.37 -4.55 -34.15
CA TYR A 191 -20.94 -5.42 -33.04
C TYR A 191 -21.98 -6.50 -32.77
N SER A 192 -23.26 -6.09 -32.68
CA SER A 192 -24.35 -7.02 -32.48
C SER A 192 -24.40 -8.07 -33.61
N GLN A 193 -24.33 -7.63 -34.87
CA GLN A 193 -24.38 -8.51 -36.02
C GLN A 193 -23.21 -9.51 -36.05
N PHE A 194 -22.00 -9.07 -35.68
CA PHE A 194 -20.83 -9.94 -35.57
C PHE A 194 -21.10 -11.11 -34.60
N HIS A 195 -21.52 -10.82 -33.38
CA HIS A 195 -21.77 -11.87 -32.37
C HIS A 195 -22.99 -12.73 -32.68
N ILE A 196 -24.04 -12.16 -33.28
CA ILE A 196 -25.20 -12.92 -33.78
C ILE A 196 -24.77 -13.94 -34.83
N ASN A 197 -23.88 -13.56 -35.75
CA ASN A 197 -23.36 -14.46 -36.77
C ASN A 197 -22.49 -15.56 -36.16
N GLN A 198 -21.58 -15.21 -35.24
CA GLN A 198 -20.74 -16.18 -34.52
C GLN A 198 -21.55 -17.17 -33.68
N ALA A 199 -22.71 -16.75 -33.16
CA ALA A 199 -23.63 -17.64 -32.46
C ALA A 199 -24.45 -18.54 -33.40
N GLY A 200 -24.43 -18.30 -34.72
CA GLY A 200 -25.28 -18.99 -35.70
C GLY A 200 -26.75 -18.58 -35.64
N LEU A 201 -27.04 -17.36 -35.18
CA LEU A 201 -28.39 -16.89 -34.83
C LEU A 201 -28.91 -15.77 -35.74
N ALA A 202 -28.37 -15.61 -36.95
CA ALA A 202 -28.84 -14.61 -37.92
C ALA A 202 -30.36 -14.75 -38.22
N GLY A 203 -30.89 -15.96 -38.23
CA GLY A 203 -32.33 -16.26 -38.36
C GLY A 203 -33.10 -16.46 -37.06
N GLY A 204 -32.47 -16.22 -35.89
CA GLY A 204 -33.09 -16.40 -34.57
C GLY A 204 -34.11 -15.31 -34.23
N THR A 205 -34.88 -15.50 -33.16
CA THR A 205 -35.79 -14.46 -32.63
C THR A 205 -35.01 -13.28 -32.06
N LEU A 206 -35.65 -12.11 -31.91
CA LEU A 206 -34.99 -10.93 -31.30
C LEU A 206 -34.37 -11.25 -29.94
N ALA A 207 -35.08 -11.99 -29.08
CA ALA A 207 -34.57 -12.42 -27.78
C ALA A 207 -33.34 -13.33 -27.89
N GLN A 208 -33.32 -14.26 -28.85
CA GLN A 208 -32.15 -15.13 -29.09
C GLN A 208 -30.94 -14.31 -29.58
N ARG A 209 -31.18 -13.32 -30.45
CA ARG A 209 -30.12 -12.44 -30.96
C ARG A 209 -29.59 -11.51 -29.86
N GLN A 210 -30.46 -10.92 -29.05
CA GLN A 210 -30.05 -10.14 -27.87
C GLN A 210 -29.26 -10.98 -26.86
N ASN A 211 -29.67 -12.23 -26.63
CA ASN A 211 -28.93 -13.17 -25.78
C ASN A 211 -27.50 -13.41 -26.29
N ALA A 212 -27.30 -13.53 -27.61
CA ALA A 212 -25.98 -13.69 -28.19
C ALA A 212 -25.08 -12.47 -27.94
N VAL A 213 -25.60 -11.26 -28.13
CA VAL A 213 -24.83 -10.03 -27.90
C VAL A 213 -24.49 -9.85 -26.41
N LEU A 214 -25.48 -10.03 -25.53
CA LEU A 214 -25.30 -9.92 -24.08
C LEU A 214 -24.34 -11.01 -23.54
N ALA A 215 -24.36 -12.21 -24.12
CA ALA A 215 -23.42 -13.28 -23.79
C ALA A 215 -21.96 -12.88 -24.11
N ALA A 216 -21.72 -12.22 -25.23
CA ALA A 216 -20.38 -11.73 -25.60
C ALA A 216 -19.91 -10.63 -24.64
N MET A 217 -20.77 -9.63 -24.38
CA MET A 217 -20.52 -8.58 -23.39
C MET A 217 -20.17 -9.17 -22.01
N ASN A 218 -20.89 -10.20 -21.57
CA ASN A 218 -20.63 -10.88 -20.32
C ASN A 218 -19.27 -11.61 -20.30
N VAL A 219 -18.85 -12.25 -21.40
CA VAL A 219 -17.53 -12.89 -21.49
C VAL A 219 -16.40 -11.88 -21.26
N THR A 220 -16.46 -10.75 -21.97
CA THR A 220 -15.49 -9.65 -21.85
C THR A 220 -15.49 -9.06 -20.44
N MET A 221 -16.65 -8.64 -19.94
CA MET A 221 -16.73 -7.98 -18.63
C MET A 221 -16.38 -8.92 -17.47
N ASN A 222 -16.59 -10.23 -17.62
CA ASN A 222 -16.16 -11.19 -16.62
C ASN A 222 -14.64 -11.22 -16.43
N ARG A 223 -13.87 -11.06 -17.52
CA ARG A 223 -12.40 -10.96 -17.50
C ARG A 223 -11.93 -9.60 -16.97
N VAL A 224 -12.51 -8.52 -17.50
CA VAL A 224 -12.20 -7.13 -17.08
C VAL A 224 -12.42 -6.98 -15.57
N ASN A 225 -13.59 -7.42 -15.06
CA ASN A 225 -13.85 -7.39 -13.62
C ASN A 225 -12.84 -8.22 -12.83
N GLY A 226 -12.29 -9.31 -13.36
CA GLY A 226 -11.23 -10.04 -12.66
C GLY A 226 -9.99 -9.20 -12.34
N ILE A 227 -9.62 -8.29 -13.24
CA ILE A 227 -8.47 -7.40 -13.07
C ILE A 227 -8.83 -6.29 -12.08
N PHE A 228 -9.97 -5.63 -12.28
CA PHE A 228 -10.43 -4.53 -11.42
C PHE A 228 -10.76 -4.99 -9.99
N GLU A 229 -11.29 -6.20 -9.81
CA GLU A 229 -11.56 -6.77 -8.49
C GLU A 229 -10.25 -7.06 -7.73
N ARG A 230 -9.19 -7.50 -8.43
CA ARG A 230 -7.86 -7.76 -7.83
C ARG A 230 -7.11 -6.47 -7.49
N ASP A 231 -7.09 -5.51 -8.42
CA ASP A 231 -6.23 -4.33 -8.30
C ASP A 231 -6.93 -3.16 -7.58
N MET A 232 -8.26 -3.02 -7.72
CA MET A 232 -9.01 -1.84 -7.29
C MET A 232 -10.21 -2.15 -6.37
N SER A 233 -10.41 -3.41 -5.98
CA SER A 233 -11.58 -3.87 -5.20
C SER A 233 -12.92 -3.38 -5.78
N LEU A 234 -13.05 -3.35 -7.12
CA LEU A 234 -14.25 -2.86 -7.80
C LEU A 234 -14.74 -3.82 -8.87
N THR A 235 -16.04 -3.83 -9.08
CA THR A 235 -16.73 -4.66 -10.07
C THR A 235 -17.81 -3.83 -10.79
N MET A 236 -18.05 -4.14 -12.05
CA MET A 236 -19.06 -3.50 -12.89
C MET A 236 -20.17 -4.50 -13.21
N GLN A 237 -21.41 -4.14 -12.88
CA GLN A 237 -22.60 -4.97 -13.11
C GLN A 237 -23.50 -4.33 -14.17
N ILE A 238 -23.83 -5.08 -15.22
CA ILE A 238 -24.72 -4.65 -16.30
C ILE A 238 -26.15 -4.46 -15.77
N ILE A 239 -26.71 -3.28 -16.00
CA ILE A 239 -28.01 -2.83 -15.50
C ILE A 239 -29.21 -3.68 -15.96
N PRO A 240 -30.34 -3.68 -15.22
CA PRO A 240 -31.51 -4.52 -15.52
C PRO A 240 -32.12 -4.33 -16.92
N PHE A 241 -32.07 -3.12 -17.49
CA PHE A 241 -32.75 -2.76 -18.74
C PHE A 241 -31.80 -2.64 -19.95
N ASN A 242 -30.59 -3.23 -19.86
CA ASN A 242 -29.53 -3.06 -20.86
C ASN A 242 -29.90 -3.48 -22.29
N THR A 243 -30.91 -4.34 -22.47
CA THR A 243 -31.39 -4.73 -23.81
C THR A 243 -31.91 -3.57 -24.66
N ALA A 244 -32.29 -2.44 -24.04
CA ALA A 244 -32.73 -1.24 -24.75
C ALA A 244 -31.62 -0.57 -25.56
N ILE A 245 -30.36 -0.75 -25.15
CA ILE A 245 -29.16 -0.18 -25.78
C ILE A 245 -28.31 -1.23 -26.50
N ILE A 246 -28.89 -2.41 -26.75
CA ILE A 246 -28.36 -3.40 -27.70
C ILE A 246 -29.02 -3.14 -29.05
N PHE A 247 -28.27 -2.55 -29.98
CA PHE A 247 -28.80 -2.16 -31.30
C PHE A 247 -28.68 -3.31 -32.31
N ILE A 248 -29.78 -3.64 -33.00
CA ILE A 248 -29.90 -4.77 -33.95
C ILE A 248 -30.81 -4.35 -35.11
N ASN A 249 -30.37 -4.55 -36.35
CA ASN A 249 -31.18 -4.24 -37.52
C ASN A 249 -32.16 -5.37 -37.92
N PRO A 250 -33.38 -5.05 -38.40
CA PRO A 250 -34.00 -3.72 -38.45
C PRO A 250 -34.81 -3.36 -37.18
N GLU A 251 -34.82 -4.21 -36.15
CA GLU A 251 -35.73 -4.05 -35.01
C GLU A 251 -35.41 -2.84 -34.11
N ASN A 252 -34.12 -2.52 -33.93
CA ASN A 252 -33.61 -1.43 -33.10
C ASN A 252 -32.31 -0.87 -33.71
N PRO A 253 -32.39 -0.11 -34.83
CA PRO A 253 -31.21 0.49 -35.45
C PRO A 253 -30.58 1.53 -34.52
N ASP A 254 -29.25 1.66 -34.56
CA ASP A 254 -28.57 2.77 -33.89
C ASP A 254 -28.49 4.03 -34.76
N THR A 255 -28.20 5.16 -34.11
CA THR A 255 -27.86 6.44 -34.76
C THR A 255 -26.38 6.79 -34.57
N LEU A 256 -25.56 5.81 -34.19
CA LEU A 256 -24.17 5.99 -33.83
C LEU A 256 -23.32 6.04 -35.11
N SER A 257 -22.37 6.98 -35.16
CA SER A 257 -21.43 7.11 -36.27
C SER A 257 -20.05 6.54 -35.89
N ASN A 258 -18.97 6.96 -36.56
CA ASN A 258 -17.62 6.43 -36.34
C ASN A 258 -17.09 6.72 -34.91
N THR A 259 -16.04 5.99 -34.49
CA THR A 259 -15.48 6.01 -33.13
C THR A 259 -15.26 7.41 -32.53
N SER A 260 -14.72 8.37 -33.28
CA SER A 260 -14.41 9.73 -32.79
C SER A 260 -15.66 10.62 -32.58
N SER A 261 -16.76 10.33 -33.27
CA SER A 261 -18.04 11.02 -33.06
C SER A 261 -18.95 10.27 -32.09
N MET A 262 -18.78 8.94 -31.99
CA MET A 262 -19.56 8.05 -31.14
C MET A 262 -19.44 8.39 -29.66
N ILE A 263 -18.27 8.82 -29.18
CA ILE A 263 -18.08 9.21 -27.77
C ILE A 263 -19.01 10.33 -27.32
N ASN A 264 -19.30 11.29 -28.21
CA ASN A 264 -20.18 12.42 -27.90
C ASN A 264 -21.66 12.02 -28.00
N GLN A 265 -21.99 11.11 -28.91
CA GLN A 265 -23.36 10.64 -29.15
C GLN A 265 -23.85 9.67 -28.07
N ILE A 266 -22.96 8.81 -27.59
CA ILE A 266 -23.36 7.70 -26.71
C ILE A 266 -23.93 8.17 -25.37
N GLN A 267 -23.49 9.34 -24.88
CA GLN A 267 -24.02 9.94 -23.65
C GLN A 267 -25.52 10.18 -23.76
N GLU A 268 -25.95 10.91 -24.79
CA GLU A 268 -27.37 11.22 -25.02
C GLU A 268 -28.17 9.96 -25.36
N VAL A 269 -27.60 9.02 -26.11
CA VAL A 269 -28.25 7.76 -26.47
C VAL A 269 -28.56 6.92 -25.22
N ILE A 270 -27.59 6.74 -24.32
CA ILE A 270 -27.80 5.99 -23.08
C ILE A 270 -28.75 6.77 -22.15
N ASP A 271 -28.59 8.08 -21.98
CA ASP A 271 -29.45 8.88 -21.12
C ASP A 271 -30.92 8.84 -21.54
N ASN A 272 -31.20 8.90 -22.84
CA ASN A 272 -32.56 8.84 -23.36
C ASN A 272 -33.20 7.45 -23.24
N ALA A 273 -32.40 6.39 -23.40
CA ALA A 273 -32.91 5.01 -23.38
C ALA A 273 -33.03 4.43 -21.96
N ILE A 274 -32.09 4.76 -21.07
CA ILE A 274 -31.93 4.17 -19.74
C ILE A 274 -32.30 5.16 -18.62
N GLY A 275 -32.01 6.44 -18.82
CA GLY A 275 -32.16 7.48 -17.79
C GLY A 275 -30.86 7.73 -17.02
N PHE A 276 -30.52 9.01 -16.83
CA PHE A 276 -29.26 9.42 -16.21
C PHE A 276 -29.06 8.86 -14.78
N SER A 277 -30.10 8.67 -13.96
CA SER A 277 -29.96 8.15 -12.59
C SER A 277 -29.71 6.64 -12.50
N GLU A 278 -29.94 5.90 -13.59
CA GLU A 278 -30.05 4.44 -13.57
C GLU A 278 -28.72 3.71 -13.79
N TYR A 279 -27.63 4.44 -14.03
CA TYR A 279 -26.31 3.88 -14.25
C TYR A 279 -25.21 4.81 -13.71
N ASP A 280 -24.04 4.23 -13.41
CA ASP A 280 -22.89 4.92 -12.82
C ASP A 280 -21.77 5.11 -13.84
N ILE A 281 -21.64 4.17 -14.77
CA ILE A 281 -20.72 4.18 -15.90
C ILE A 281 -21.44 3.66 -17.14
N GLY A 282 -21.23 4.29 -18.28
CA GLY A 282 -21.71 3.84 -19.57
C GLY A 282 -20.54 3.65 -20.54
N HIS A 283 -20.70 2.69 -21.44
CA HIS A 283 -19.68 2.34 -22.43
C HIS A 283 -20.35 1.72 -23.66
N VAL A 284 -19.76 1.86 -24.84
CA VAL A 284 -20.25 1.20 -26.06
C VAL A 284 -19.18 0.34 -26.72
N PHE A 285 -19.58 -0.87 -27.12
CA PHE A 285 -18.75 -1.75 -27.95
C PHE A 285 -19.11 -1.63 -29.43
N SER A 286 -18.10 -1.56 -30.28
CA SER A 286 -18.24 -1.45 -31.74
C SER A 286 -17.28 -2.39 -32.48
N THR A 287 -17.45 -2.50 -33.80
CA THR A 287 -16.45 -3.16 -34.67
C THR A 287 -15.46 -2.18 -35.30
N GLY A 288 -15.55 -0.88 -34.97
CA GLY A 288 -14.57 0.12 -35.40
C GLY A 288 -13.28 -0.08 -34.62
N GLY A 289 -12.12 -0.12 -35.27
CA GLY A 289 -10.85 -0.32 -34.56
C GLY A 289 -10.50 0.84 -33.62
N GLY A 290 -9.96 0.51 -32.44
CA GLY A 290 -9.45 1.49 -31.47
C GLY A 290 -10.34 1.68 -30.25
N GLY A 291 -10.08 2.75 -29.50
CA GLY A 291 -10.89 3.14 -28.36
C GLY A 291 -10.78 4.63 -28.07
N ILE A 292 -11.77 5.16 -27.36
CA ILE A 292 -11.75 6.53 -26.86
C ILE A 292 -12.59 6.61 -25.59
N ALA A 293 -12.02 7.21 -24.55
CA ALA A 293 -12.69 7.38 -23.27
C ALA A 293 -12.46 8.78 -22.69
N SER A 294 -13.48 9.28 -21.98
CA SER A 294 -13.35 10.49 -21.17
C SER A 294 -12.76 10.12 -19.81
N LEU A 295 -11.69 10.82 -19.42
CA LEU A 295 -11.04 10.64 -18.11
C LEU A 295 -11.98 11.00 -16.97
N ASN A 296 -11.89 10.25 -15.87
CA ASN A 296 -12.65 10.53 -14.63
C ASN A 296 -14.17 10.63 -14.88
N SER A 297 -14.71 9.79 -15.75
CA SER A 297 -16.08 9.92 -16.24
C SER A 297 -17.17 9.27 -15.38
N PRO A 298 -17.00 8.09 -14.74
CA PRO A 298 -18.03 7.49 -13.90
C PRO A 298 -18.57 8.48 -12.87
N CYS A 299 -19.86 8.39 -12.57
CA CYS A 299 -20.54 9.28 -11.62
C CYS A 299 -20.62 10.77 -12.03
N THR A 300 -20.14 11.16 -13.22
CA THR A 300 -20.21 12.54 -13.71
C THR A 300 -21.28 12.72 -14.79
N VAL A 301 -21.40 13.94 -15.33
CA VAL A 301 -22.26 14.23 -16.49
C VAL A 301 -21.78 13.57 -17.79
N ASN A 302 -20.53 13.11 -17.82
CA ASN A 302 -19.90 12.47 -18.98
C ASN A 302 -19.77 10.94 -18.81
N LYS A 303 -20.48 10.35 -17.85
CA LYS A 303 -20.28 8.97 -17.41
C LYS A 303 -20.52 7.88 -18.45
N ALA A 304 -21.18 8.17 -19.57
CA ALA A 304 -21.35 7.24 -20.68
C ALA A 304 -20.30 7.36 -21.80
N ARG A 305 -19.38 8.33 -21.70
CA ARG A 305 -18.36 8.62 -22.73
C ARG A 305 -17.19 7.63 -22.71
N GLY A 306 -17.45 6.39 -23.10
CA GLY A 306 -16.45 5.35 -23.32
C GLY A 306 -16.80 4.51 -24.55
N VAL A 307 -15.84 4.32 -25.44
CA VAL A 307 -15.99 3.56 -26.68
C VAL A 307 -14.82 2.60 -26.81
N THR A 308 -15.11 1.33 -27.03
CA THR A 308 -14.10 0.33 -27.41
C THR A 308 -14.53 -0.37 -28.68
N GLY A 309 -13.62 -0.63 -29.60
CA GLY A 309 -13.92 -1.46 -30.73
C GLY A 309 -12.74 -2.16 -31.39
N SER A 310 -13.08 -3.22 -32.12
CA SER A 310 -12.15 -4.07 -32.86
C SER A 310 -12.89 -4.72 -34.01
N PHE A 311 -12.23 -4.90 -35.16
CA PHE A 311 -12.82 -5.62 -36.29
C PHE A 311 -13.27 -7.05 -35.94
N ALA A 312 -12.60 -7.67 -34.96
CA ALA A 312 -12.97 -8.94 -34.34
C ALA A 312 -12.94 -8.77 -32.81
N PRO A 313 -14.05 -8.33 -32.19
CA PRO A 313 -14.09 -7.97 -30.77
C PRO A 313 -14.24 -9.21 -29.87
N VAL A 314 -13.22 -10.07 -29.89
CA VAL A 314 -13.16 -11.32 -29.13
C VAL A 314 -11.75 -11.58 -28.60
N GLY A 315 -11.68 -12.37 -27.52
CA GLY A 315 -10.43 -12.90 -26.99
C GLY A 315 -9.66 -11.91 -26.10
N ASP A 316 -8.57 -12.40 -25.51
CA ASP A 316 -7.78 -11.65 -24.55
C ASP A 316 -7.18 -10.32 -25.06
N PRO A 317 -6.86 -10.13 -26.35
CA PRO A 317 -6.44 -8.83 -26.85
C PRO A 317 -7.54 -7.77 -26.72
N PHE A 318 -8.77 -8.13 -27.06
CA PHE A 318 -9.90 -7.21 -26.95
C PHE A 318 -10.21 -6.91 -25.48
N ASP A 319 -10.26 -7.93 -24.63
CA ASP A 319 -10.68 -7.77 -23.24
C ASP A 319 -9.66 -7.00 -22.38
N VAL A 320 -8.37 -7.35 -22.49
CA VAL A 320 -7.32 -6.77 -21.63
C VAL A 320 -6.71 -5.53 -22.25
N ASP A 321 -6.33 -5.59 -23.52
CA ASP A 321 -5.55 -4.51 -24.11
C ASP A 321 -6.43 -3.32 -24.52
N TYR A 322 -7.72 -3.53 -24.83
CA TYR A 322 -8.61 -2.45 -25.26
C TYR A 322 -9.66 -2.14 -24.19
N VAL A 323 -10.52 -3.09 -23.81
CA VAL A 323 -11.64 -2.79 -22.91
C VAL A 323 -11.15 -2.38 -21.51
N ALA A 324 -10.23 -3.13 -20.91
CA ALA A 324 -9.67 -2.74 -19.61
C ALA A 324 -8.85 -1.44 -19.67
N HIS A 325 -8.24 -1.12 -20.83
CA HIS A 325 -7.53 0.13 -21.07
C HIS A 325 -8.47 1.34 -21.10
N GLU A 326 -9.51 1.29 -21.93
CA GLU A 326 -10.48 2.37 -22.04
C GLU A 326 -11.29 2.56 -20.75
N MET A 327 -11.65 1.47 -20.07
CA MET A 327 -12.27 1.57 -18.75
C MET A 327 -11.29 2.10 -17.70
N GLY A 328 -9.99 1.80 -17.81
CA GLY A 328 -8.94 2.41 -16.98
C GLY A 328 -8.90 3.93 -17.14
N HIS A 329 -9.05 4.45 -18.37
CA HIS A 329 -9.23 5.88 -18.63
C HIS A 329 -10.50 6.42 -17.98
N GLN A 330 -11.64 5.74 -18.13
CA GLN A 330 -12.88 6.17 -17.46
C GLN A 330 -12.67 6.31 -15.94
N PHE A 331 -11.95 5.38 -15.31
CA PHE A 331 -11.59 5.45 -13.89
C PHE A 331 -10.44 6.41 -13.56
N GLY A 332 -9.84 7.10 -14.54
CA GLY A 332 -8.90 8.20 -14.31
C GLY A 332 -7.42 7.90 -14.55
N ALA A 333 -7.06 6.67 -14.94
CA ALA A 333 -5.67 6.36 -15.28
C ALA A 333 -5.28 7.01 -16.61
N THR A 334 -4.05 7.54 -16.68
CA THR A 334 -3.46 8.03 -17.94
C THR A 334 -2.37 7.09 -18.44
N HIS A 335 -1.90 7.34 -19.65
CA HIS A 335 -0.89 6.52 -20.33
C HIS A 335 0.42 6.41 -19.56
N THR A 336 1.03 5.22 -19.57
CA THR A 336 2.28 4.94 -18.83
C THR A 336 3.54 4.90 -19.69
N GLN A 337 3.40 4.79 -21.02
CA GLN A 337 4.51 4.64 -21.95
C GLN A 337 5.38 5.90 -22.09
N ASN A 338 6.70 5.69 -22.19
CA ASN A 338 7.65 6.78 -22.44
C ASN A 338 7.92 7.04 -23.94
N ASN A 339 7.50 6.14 -24.85
CA ASN A 339 7.52 6.42 -26.29
C ASN A 339 6.68 7.68 -26.62
N SER A 340 6.78 8.18 -27.85
CA SER A 340 6.12 9.44 -28.21
C SER A 340 4.64 9.31 -28.60
N CYS A 341 4.09 8.10 -28.67
CA CYS A 341 2.71 7.89 -29.11
C CYS A 341 1.73 8.20 -27.99
N GLN A 342 1.03 9.34 -28.13
CA GLN A 342 -0.07 9.75 -27.25
C GLN A 342 0.30 9.72 -25.76
N ARG A 343 1.58 9.93 -25.46
CA ARG A 343 2.14 9.89 -24.12
C ARG A 343 1.61 11.02 -23.25
N THR A 344 1.28 10.68 -22.01
CA THR A 344 1.04 11.64 -20.92
C THR A 344 2.34 11.86 -20.14
N ALA A 345 2.93 13.06 -20.21
CA ALA A 345 4.23 13.33 -19.60
C ALA A 345 4.24 13.10 -18.07
N ALA A 346 3.16 13.44 -17.36
CA ALA A 346 3.07 13.29 -15.91
C ALA A 346 3.14 11.83 -15.43
N THR A 347 2.84 10.86 -16.30
CA THR A 347 2.76 9.44 -15.97
C THR A 347 3.60 8.55 -16.90
N ALA A 348 4.55 9.13 -17.65
CA ALA A 348 5.41 8.39 -18.58
C ALA A 348 6.51 7.58 -17.86
N VAL A 349 6.10 6.59 -17.06
CA VAL A 349 6.92 5.85 -16.09
C VAL A 349 7.41 4.49 -16.56
N GLU A 350 7.01 4.03 -17.74
CA GLU A 350 7.46 2.77 -18.31
C GLU A 350 8.28 2.96 -19.59
N PRO A 351 9.39 2.22 -19.78
CA PRO A 351 10.19 2.29 -21.00
C PRO A 351 9.41 1.97 -22.27
N GLY A 352 9.86 2.52 -23.40
CA GLY A 352 9.33 2.23 -24.73
C GLY A 352 7.81 2.33 -24.79
N SER A 353 7.18 1.31 -25.35
CA SER A 353 5.72 1.17 -25.46
C SER A 353 5.03 0.69 -24.16
N ALA A 354 5.74 0.64 -23.02
CA ALA A 354 5.28 0.06 -21.76
C ALA A 354 4.93 -1.44 -21.80
N SER A 355 4.64 -2.00 -20.62
CA SER A 355 4.25 -3.40 -20.42
C SER A 355 2.87 -3.56 -19.74
N THR A 356 2.37 -2.56 -19.01
CA THR A 356 1.08 -2.65 -18.30
C THR A 356 -0.14 -2.25 -19.15
N ILE A 357 -1.35 -2.44 -18.62
CA ILE A 357 -2.63 -2.20 -19.31
C ILE A 357 -2.72 -0.78 -19.88
N MET A 358 -2.27 0.25 -19.15
CA MET A 358 -2.31 1.65 -19.62
C MET A 358 -1.16 2.02 -20.57
N GLY A 359 -0.38 1.04 -20.99
CA GLY A 359 0.67 1.13 -21.97
C GLY A 359 0.20 0.78 -23.39
N TYR A 360 1.06 1.04 -24.37
CA TYR A 360 0.83 0.74 -25.79
C TYR A 360 1.63 -0.49 -26.25
N ALA A 361 1.67 -1.54 -25.41
CA ALA A 361 2.44 -2.75 -25.66
C ALA A 361 2.10 -3.34 -27.03
N GLY A 362 3.11 -3.42 -27.90
CA GLY A 362 3.02 -4.01 -29.25
C GLY A 362 2.40 -3.10 -30.30
N ILE A 363 2.02 -1.87 -29.92
CA ILE A 363 1.27 -0.96 -30.78
C ILE A 363 2.17 0.14 -31.34
N CYS A 364 2.99 0.77 -30.50
CA CYS A 364 3.85 1.87 -30.94
C CYS A 364 5.32 1.67 -30.55
N ALA A 365 6.17 1.61 -31.57
CA ALA A 365 7.60 1.42 -31.41
C ALA A 365 8.27 2.56 -30.58
N PRO A 366 9.36 2.26 -29.84
CA PRO A 366 9.98 0.95 -29.70
C PRO A 366 9.18 0.05 -28.74
N ASN A 367 8.80 -1.14 -29.20
CA ASN A 367 7.88 -2.04 -28.49
C ASN A 367 8.61 -2.89 -27.44
N VAL A 368 8.15 -2.83 -26.20
CA VAL A 368 8.72 -3.63 -25.10
C VAL A 368 8.32 -5.10 -25.21
N GLN A 369 7.06 -5.33 -25.60
CA GLN A 369 6.45 -6.64 -25.81
C GLN A 369 5.26 -6.51 -26.76
N ASN A 370 4.61 -7.63 -27.10
CA ASN A 370 3.52 -7.65 -28.09
C ASN A 370 2.14 -7.29 -27.52
N ASN A 371 1.86 -7.61 -26.25
CA ASN A 371 0.58 -7.35 -25.60
C ASN A 371 0.82 -6.95 -24.15
N SER A 372 -0.05 -6.14 -23.55
CA SER A 372 0.06 -5.72 -22.16
C SER A 372 -0.08 -6.90 -21.20
N ASP A 373 0.66 -6.87 -20.10
CA ASP A 373 0.41 -7.77 -18.98
C ASP A 373 -0.91 -7.38 -18.29
N ALA A 374 -1.66 -8.35 -17.77
CA ALA A 374 -3.00 -8.13 -17.20
C ALA A 374 -2.94 -7.56 -15.76
N HIS A 375 -2.25 -6.45 -15.58
CA HIS A 375 -2.20 -5.65 -14.36
C HIS A 375 -2.00 -4.17 -14.65
N PHE A 376 -2.48 -3.33 -13.73
CA PHE A 376 -2.23 -1.90 -13.75
C PHE A 376 -0.89 -1.56 -13.09
N HIS A 377 -0.19 -0.56 -13.63
CA HIS A 377 0.99 0.03 -13.01
C HIS A 377 0.61 0.72 -11.68
N ALA A 378 1.52 0.76 -10.71
CA ALA A 378 1.32 1.43 -9.42
C ALA A 378 0.84 2.89 -9.55
N VAL A 379 1.26 3.59 -10.60
CA VAL A 379 0.82 4.97 -10.90
C VAL A 379 -0.63 5.00 -11.40
N SER A 380 -1.01 4.10 -12.31
CA SER A 380 -2.38 3.99 -12.81
C SER A 380 -3.35 3.64 -11.67
N MET A 381 -2.97 2.70 -10.81
CA MET A 381 -3.76 2.35 -9.61
C MET A 381 -3.98 3.56 -8.72
N ALA A 382 -2.92 4.31 -8.39
CA ALA A 382 -3.05 5.51 -7.55
C ALA A 382 -3.90 6.62 -8.18
N GLN A 383 -3.89 6.78 -9.51
CA GLN A 383 -4.80 7.71 -10.19
C GLN A 383 -6.26 7.28 -10.04
N MET A 384 -6.54 6.00 -10.31
CA MET A 384 -7.91 5.47 -10.20
C MET A 384 -8.42 5.49 -8.76
N ASP A 385 -7.57 5.18 -7.80
CA ASP A 385 -7.86 5.19 -6.37
C ASP A 385 -8.25 6.60 -5.89
N ASN A 386 -7.49 7.62 -6.30
CA ASN A 386 -7.82 9.02 -6.00
C ASN A 386 -9.16 9.44 -6.61
N PHE A 387 -9.47 9.02 -7.85
CA PHE A 387 -10.74 9.32 -8.50
C PHE A 387 -11.91 8.65 -7.81
N VAL A 388 -11.81 7.35 -7.55
CA VAL A 388 -12.85 6.53 -6.91
C VAL A 388 -13.12 6.97 -5.47
N ALA A 389 -12.12 7.48 -4.76
CA ALA A 389 -12.31 8.08 -3.44
C ALA A 389 -12.93 9.49 -3.48
N GLY A 390 -12.80 10.19 -4.62
CA GLY A 390 -13.32 11.53 -4.86
C GLY A 390 -14.64 11.51 -5.65
N THR A 391 -14.61 12.08 -6.85
CA THR A 391 -15.79 12.29 -7.70
C THR A 391 -16.38 10.99 -8.25
N GLY A 392 -15.61 9.90 -8.30
CA GLY A 392 -16.06 8.57 -8.72
C GLY A 392 -16.78 7.77 -7.64
N ASN A 393 -17.02 8.32 -6.44
CA ASN A 393 -17.56 7.58 -5.28
C ASN A 393 -19.11 7.48 -5.28
N CYS A 394 -19.74 7.09 -6.39
CA CYS A 394 -21.19 6.86 -6.46
C CYS A 394 -21.60 5.39 -6.47
N SER A 395 -20.64 4.46 -6.43
CA SER A 395 -20.89 3.03 -6.42
C SER A 395 -21.59 2.56 -5.15
N ASP A 396 -22.23 1.40 -5.25
CA ASP A 396 -22.67 0.65 -4.07
C ASP A 396 -21.44 0.10 -3.34
N ASN A 397 -21.15 0.70 -2.19
CA ASN A 397 -19.98 0.40 -1.37
C ASN A 397 -20.34 -0.64 -0.30
N ILE A 398 -19.77 -1.84 -0.41
CA ILE A 398 -20.06 -2.96 0.49
C ILE A 398 -18.77 -3.33 1.25
N GLY A 399 -18.84 -3.41 2.58
CA GLY A 399 -17.71 -3.91 3.36
C GLY A 399 -17.40 -5.36 2.99
N ASN A 400 -16.15 -5.65 2.62
CA ASN A 400 -15.73 -7.01 2.23
C ASN A 400 -15.05 -7.81 3.36
N ASN A 401 -14.94 -7.23 4.55
CA ASN A 401 -14.25 -7.82 5.72
C ASN A 401 -12.82 -8.29 5.40
N ASN A 402 -12.16 -7.57 4.50
CA ASN A 402 -10.78 -7.78 4.12
C ASN A 402 -9.91 -6.63 4.62
N ALA A 403 -8.88 -6.93 5.39
CA ALA A 403 -7.91 -5.95 5.83
C ALA A 403 -6.82 -5.82 4.76
N ALA A 404 -6.40 -4.59 4.48
CA ALA A 404 -5.32 -4.39 3.53
C ALA A 404 -3.98 -4.95 4.05
N PRO A 405 -3.11 -5.43 3.15
CA PRO A 405 -1.76 -5.83 3.53
C PRO A 405 -0.98 -4.63 4.10
N VAL A 406 -0.05 -4.90 5.02
CA VAL A 406 0.80 -3.88 5.66
C VAL A 406 2.25 -4.12 5.26
N ILE A 407 2.84 -3.14 4.56
CA ILE A 407 4.23 -3.17 4.11
C ILE A 407 5.12 -2.61 5.22
N GLN A 408 6.18 -3.33 5.57
CA GLN A 408 7.20 -2.83 6.49
C GLN A 408 7.91 -1.60 5.90
N PRO A 409 8.34 -0.62 6.72
CA PRO A 409 9.00 0.58 6.22
C PRO A 409 10.19 0.28 5.30
N LEU A 410 10.21 0.92 4.14
CA LEU A 410 11.28 0.79 3.16
C LEU A 410 12.40 1.79 3.44
N SER A 411 13.62 1.41 3.11
CA SER A 411 14.79 2.28 3.19
C SER A 411 15.18 2.81 1.81
N ASN A 412 15.72 4.04 1.79
CA ASN A 412 16.39 4.61 0.63
C ASN A 412 17.87 4.22 0.67
N TYR A 413 18.48 4.05 -0.50
CA TYR A 413 19.88 3.61 -0.60
C TYR A 413 20.67 4.46 -1.59
N THR A 414 21.94 4.70 -1.28
CA THR A 414 22.93 5.18 -2.24
C THR A 414 23.77 4.00 -2.71
N ILE A 415 23.87 3.80 -4.02
CA ILE A 415 24.58 2.69 -4.64
C ILE A 415 25.64 3.17 -5.65
N PRO A 416 26.72 2.40 -5.88
CA PRO A 416 27.68 2.67 -6.95
C PRO A 416 27.01 2.65 -8.33
N ILE A 417 27.50 3.47 -9.27
CA ILE A 417 27.07 3.38 -10.69
C ILE A 417 27.47 2.04 -11.32
N SER A 418 26.79 1.67 -12.41
CA SER A 418 27.08 0.47 -13.20
C SER A 418 27.13 -0.82 -12.37
N THR A 419 26.32 -0.89 -11.31
CA THR A 419 26.29 -2.02 -10.36
C THR A 419 24.84 -2.51 -10.19
N PRO A 420 24.55 -3.81 -10.38
CA PRO A 420 23.23 -4.39 -10.13
C PRO A 420 22.76 -4.21 -8.68
N PHE A 421 21.45 -4.20 -8.47
CA PHE A 421 20.85 -4.10 -7.15
C PHE A 421 19.57 -4.92 -7.01
N VAL A 422 19.18 -5.22 -5.78
CA VAL A 422 17.96 -5.97 -5.44
C VAL A 422 17.12 -5.20 -4.44
N LEU A 423 15.85 -4.96 -4.76
CA LEU A 423 14.90 -4.36 -3.83
C LEU A 423 14.09 -5.45 -3.16
N THR A 424 13.89 -5.35 -1.85
CA THR A 424 13.12 -6.32 -1.05
C THR A 424 12.08 -5.59 -0.23
N ALA A 425 10.84 -6.09 -0.26
CA ALA A 425 9.75 -5.69 0.61
C ALA A 425 9.29 -6.90 1.44
N VAL A 426 8.90 -6.62 2.68
CA VAL A 426 8.23 -7.59 3.55
C VAL A 426 6.87 -6.99 3.89
N ALA A 427 5.83 -7.79 3.75
CA ALA A 427 4.48 -7.39 4.10
C ALA A 427 3.79 -8.48 4.90
N THR A 428 2.85 -8.07 5.75
CA THR A 428 2.00 -8.95 6.54
C THR A 428 0.55 -8.70 6.18
N ASP A 429 -0.27 -9.73 6.26
CA ASP A 429 -1.70 -9.64 6.05
C ASP A 429 -2.46 -10.15 7.29
N ALA A 430 -3.45 -9.40 7.76
CA ALA A 430 -4.19 -9.75 8.96
C ALA A 430 -5.14 -10.94 8.74
N ASN A 431 -5.51 -11.20 7.49
CA ASN A 431 -6.36 -12.31 7.10
C ASN A 431 -5.59 -13.57 6.69
N ASN A 432 -4.24 -13.51 6.68
CA ASN A 432 -3.32 -14.57 6.30
C ASN A 432 -3.47 -15.03 4.83
N ASP A 433 -3.82 -14.09 3.96
CA ASP A 433 -3.92 -14.27 2.51
C ASP A 433 -2.54 -14.41 1.85
N ALA A 434 -2.51 -14.96 0.64
CA ALA A 434 -1.27 -15.17 -0.09
C ALA A 434 -0.90 -13.92 -0.90
N LEU A 435 0.18 -13.27 -0.48
CA LEU A 435 0.60 -12.00 -1.04
C LEU A 435 1.36 -12.15 -2.35
N THR A 436 1.14 -11.21 -3.26
CA THR A 436 1.98 -10.99 -4.44
C THR A 436 2.52 -9.56 -4.47
N TYR A 437 3.76 -9.40 -4.94
CA TYR A 437 4.53 -8.17 -4.95
C TYR A 437 4.85 -7.76 -6.38
N CYS A 438 4.72 -6.47 -6.68
CA CYS A 438 5.12 -5.86 -7.94
C CYS A 438 5.99 -4.64 -7.64
N TRP A 439 7.27 -4.69 -8.03
CA TRP A 439 8.19 -3.56 -7.92
C TRP A 439 8.26 -2.84 -9.26
N GLU A 440 8.05 -1.53 -9.29
CA GLU A 440 7.95 -0.73 -10.53
C GLU A 440 8.66 0.61 -10.38
N GLN A 441 9.32 1.08 -11.45
CA GLN A 441 9.92 2.41 -11.47
C GLN A 441 8.83 3.48 -11.67
N ILE A 442 8.97 4.65 -11.04
CA ILE A 442 7.98 5.73 -11.08
C ILE A 442 8.56 7.07 -11.54
N ASP A 443 9.73 7.05 -12.17
CA ASP A 443 10.35 8.23 -12.78
C ASP A 443 9.63 8.59 -14.09
N ASN A 444 8.92 9.70 -14.11
CA ASN A 444 8.02 10.09 -15.21
C ASN A 444 8.67 10.98 -16.29
N GLN A 445 9.95 11.31 -16.16
CA GLN A 445 10.58 12.20 -17.14
C GLN A 445 10.69 11.52 -18.50
N VAL A 446 10.48 12.30 -19.56
CA VAL A 446 10.70 11.83 -20.92
C VAL A 446 12.20 11.64 -21.14
N SER A 447 12.60 10.46 -21.60
CA SER A 447 14.00 10.09 -21.79
C SER A 447 14.22 9.36 -23.12
N GLN A 448 15.48 9.09 -23.47
CA GLN A 448 15.81 8.31 -24.66
C GLN A 448 15.34 6.85 -24.47
N GLN A 449 14.67 6.31 -25.49
CA GLN A 449 14.09 4.96 -25.51
C GLN A 449 14.58 4.17 -26.77
N PRO A 450 14.95 2.87 -26.66
CA PRO A 450 15.13 2.11 -25.42
C PRO A 450 16.13 2.78 -24.46
N PRO A 451 16.02 2.54 -23.14
CA PRO A 451 16.83 3.24 -22.15
C PRO A 451 18.33 3.05 -22.38
N LEU A 452 19.13 4.05 -22.01
CA LEU A 452 20.60 3.98 -22.05
C LEU A 452 21.19 4.13 -20.65
N THR A 453 22.37 3.57 -20.43
CA THR A 453 23.07 3.66 -19.13
C THR A 453 23.39 5.11 -18.75
N ILE A 454 23.52 6.00 -19.74
CA ILE A 454 23.83 7.43 -19.57
C ILE A 454 22.60 8.30 -19.33
N ASN A 455 21.38 7.74 -19.39
CA ASN A 455 20.16 8.50 -19.11
C ASN A 455 20.21 9.04 -17.68
N THR A 456 20.07 10.36 -17.52
CA THR A 456 20.06 11.02 -16.20
C THR A 456 18.68 11.06 -15.56
N GLU A 457 17.61 10.88 -16.34
CA GLU A 457 16.20 10.91 -15.90
C GLU A 457 15.36 9.87 -16.66
N GLY A 458 14.09 9.71 -16.26
CA GLY A 458 13.11 8.83 -16.92
C GLY A 458 13.28 7.34 -16.63
N PRO A 459 12.41 6.49 -17.20
CA PRO A 459 12.34 5.09 -16.85
C PRO A 459 13.40 4.24 -17.57
N ASN A 460 14.09 3.43 -16.78
CA ASN A 460 15.13 2.50 -17.17
C ASN A 460 14.73 1.02 -16.98
N PHE A 461 13.66 0.74 -16.22
CA PHE A 461 13.22 -0.60 -15.90
C PHE A 461 11.75 -0.79 -16.22
N ARG A 462 11.44 -1.78 -17.06
CA ARG A 462 10.06 -2.16 -17.40
C ARG A 462 9.29 -2.74 -16.20
N SER A 463 7.97 -2.64 -16.25
CA SER A 463 7.10 -3.40 -15.34
C SER A 463 7.15 -4.90 -15.65
N LEU A 464 6.93 -5.72 -14.62
CA LEU A 464 6.83 -7.18 -14.70
C LEU A 464 5.60 -7.63 -13.89
N PRO A 465 4.97 -8.76 -14.26
CA PRO A 465 3.83 -9.29 -13.50
C PRO A 465 4.13 -9.52 -12.01
N PRO A 466 3.12 -9.39 -11.12
CA PRO A 466 3.28 -9.66 -9.69
C PRO A 466 3.73 -11.10 -9.38
N THR A 467 4.61 -11.26 -8.39
CA THR A 467 5.13 -12.59 -7.97
C THR A 467 5.01 -12.80 -6.46
N THR A 468 5.20 -14.02 -5.95
CA THR A 468 5.24 -14.27 -4.49
C THR A 468 6.52 -13.75 -3.82
N SER A 469 7.54 -13.38 -4.58
CA SER A 469 8.79 -12.87 -4.05
C SER A 469 8.67 -11.37 -3.75
N GLY A 470 8.87 -11.01 -2.49
CA GLY A 470 9.08 -9.61 -2.10
C GLY A 470 10.36 -8.99 -2.66
N ALA A 471 11.26 -9.80 -3.22
CA ALA A 471 12.52 -9.37 -3.82
C ALA A 471 12.45 -9.31 -5.36
N ARG A 472 12.95 -8.21 -5.96
CA ARG A 472 13.17 -8.05 -7.41
C ARG A 472 14.61 -7.59 -7.68
N TYR A 473 15.28 -8.27 -8.61
CA TYR A 473 16.62 -7.92 -9.10
C TYR A 473 16.54 -6.94 -10.27
N PHE A 474 17.47 -5.99 -10.32
CA PHE A 474 17.59 -4.94 -11.34
C PHE A 474 19.01 -4.93 -11.94
N PRO A 475 19.19 -5.36 -13.21
CA PRO A 475 18.19 -6.01 -14.06
C PRO A 475 17.85 -7.42 -13.53
N ALA A 476 16.96 -8.15 -14.21
CA ALA A 476 16.67 -9.54 -13.87
C ALA A 476 17.94 -10.37 -13.69
N LEU A 477 17.99 -11.18 -12.63
CA LEU A 477 19.18 -11.97 -12.26
C LEU A 477 19.79 -12.77 -13.43
N PRO A 478 19.00 -13.41 -14.34
CA PRO A 478 19.57 -14.08 -15.52
C PRO A 478 20.46 -13.19 -16.40
N THR A 479 20.18 -11.89 -16.50
CA THR A 479 21.03 -10.91 -17.23
C THR A 479 22.38 -10.76 -16.52
N VAL A 480 22.36 -10.61 -15.19
CA VAL A 480 23.57 -10.48 -14.36
C VAL A 480 24.43 -11.74 -14.42
N LEU A 481 23.82 -12.94 -14.49
CA LEU A 481 24.54 -14.21 -14.62
C LEU A 481 25.36 -14.34 -15.91
N THR A 482 25.05 -13.56 -16.93
CA THR A 482 25.87 -13.47 -18.17
C THR A 482 27.01 -12.45 -18.08
N GLY A 483 27.13 -11.73 -16.96
CA GLY A 483 28.08 -10.64 -16.75
C GLY A 483 27.63 -9.30 -17.34
N ALA A 484 26.34 -9.17 -17.69
CA ALA A 484 25.75 -7.94 -18.20
C ALA A 484 25.03 -7.17 -17.08
N THR A 485 25.06 -5.85 -17.14
CA THR A 485 24.34 -4.97 -16.20
C THR A 485 23.09 -4.34 -16.81
N ASP A 486 22.78 -4.72 -18.05
CA ASP A 486 21.67 -4.19 -18.81
C ASP A 486 21.10 -5.23 -19.79
N SER A 487 19.81 -5.08 -20.05
CA SER A 487 19.09 -5.63 -21.19
C SER A 487 18.45 -4.48 -21.96
N THR A 488 17.76 -4.76 -23.06
CA THR A 488 17.09 -3.71 -23.85
C THR A 488 16.12 -2.84 -23.03
N TRP A 489 15.48 -3.40 -21.99
CA TRP A 489 14.39 -2.74 -21.24
C TRP A 489 14.61 -2.66 -19.73
N GLU A 490 15.78 -3.09 -19.26
CA GLU A 490 16.22 -2.99 -17.87
C GLU A 490 17.68 -2.57 -17.85
N VAL A 491 17.96 -1.31 -17.53
CA VAL A 491 19.28 -0.70 -17.71
C VAL A 491 19.78 -0.05 -16.43
N VAL A 492 20.87 -0.57 -15.87
CA VAL A 492 21.53 0.03 -14.71
C VAL A 492 22.24 1.33 -15.10
N PRO A 493 22.06 2.45 -14.38
CA PRO A 493 22.70 3.72 -14.71
C PRO A 493 24.21 3.70 -14.54
N SER A 494 24.93 4.27 -15.50
CA SER A 494 26.37 4.59 -15.43
C SER A 494 26.64 6.04 -15.03
N VAL A 495 25.62 6.75 -14.55
CA VAL A 495 25.66 8.17 -14.16
C VAL A 495 25.01 8.36 -12.79
N SER A 496 25.34 9.45 -12.10
CA SER A 496 24.66 9.82 -10.85
C SER A 496 23.22 10.25 -11.15
N ARG A 497 22.24 9.63 -10.50
CA ARG A 497 20.83 10.01 -10.58
C ARG A 497 20.02 9.38 -9.45
N ASN A 498 18.81 9.88 -9.26
CA ASN A 498 17.81 9.18 -8.47
C ASN A 498 16.99 8.27 -9.38
N LEU A 499 16.66 7.10 -8.84
CA LEU A 499 15.69 6.15 -9.37
C LEU A 499 14.61 6.00 -8.30
N ASN A 500 13.38 6.31 -8.64
CA ASN A 500 12.25 6.21 -7.72
C ASN A 500 11.46 4.94 -8.06
N PHE A 501 11.20 4.11 -7.06
CA PHE A 501 10.44 2.87 -7.20
C PHE A 501 9.23 2.87 -6.28
N ALA A 502 8.20 2.13 -6.69
CA ALA A 502 7.06 1.74 -5.89
C ALA A 502 7.01 0.22 -5.81
N VAL A 503 6.59 -0.30 -4.65
CA VAL A 503 6.13 -1.69 -4.51
C VAL A 503 4.63 -1.68 -4.26
N THR A 504 3.89 -2.43 -5.05
CA THR A 504 2.47 -2.74 -4.81
C THR A 504 2.33 -4.17 -4.34
N VAL A 505 1.71 -4.36 -3.18
CA VAL A 505 1.39 -5.66 -2.58
C VAL A 505 -0.10 -5.91 -2.70
N ARG A 506 -0.46 -7.08 -3.22
CA ARG A 506 -1.86 -7.53 -3.39
C ARG A 506 -2.09 -8.76 -2.52
N ASP A 507 -3.23 -8.81 -1.84
CA ASP A 507 -3.63 -9.98 -1.06
C ASP A 507 -4.28 -11.10 -1.90
N ASN A 508 -4.74 -10.77 -3.11
CA ASN A 508 -5.47 -11.65 -4.02
C ASN A 508 -6.75 -12.26 -3.42
N ARG A 509 -7.33 -11.64 -2.37
CA ARG A 509 -8.50 -12.18 -1.70
C ARG A 509 -9.73 -12.18 -2.62
N THR A 510 -10.55 -13.21 -2.48
CA THR A 510 -11.72 -13.52 -3.30
C THR A 510 -12.78 -14.13 -2.36
N PRO A 511 -14.10 -13.93 -2.56
CA PRO A 511 -14.77 -13.52 -3.79
C PRO A 511 -15.17 -12.04 -3.93
N ASN A 512 -14.95 -11.21 -2.91
CA ASN A 512 -15.47 -9.84 -2.85
C ASN A 512 -14.34 -8.79 -2.92
N GLY A 513 -13.43 -8.97 -3.88
CA GLY A 513 -12.33 -8.05 -4.19
C GLY A 513 -11.11 -8.16 -3.27
N GLY A 514 -9.93 -8.00 -3.86
CA GLY A 514 -8.66 -7.94 -3.13
C GLY A 514 -8.44 -6.55 -2.53
N GLN A 515 -7.51 -6.45 -1.59
CA GLN A 515 -6.96 -5.17 -1.13
C GLN A 515 -5.49 -5.05 -1.54
N THR A 516 -5.06 -3.81 -1.66
CA THR A 516 -3.69 -3.47 -2.06
C THR A 516 -3.03 -2.54 -1.06
N ALA A 517 -1.71 -2.55 -1.06
CA ALA A 517 -0.90 -1.57 -0.36
C ALA A 517 0.27 -1.15 -1.23
N ARG A 518 0.70 0.10 -1.06
CA ARG A 518 1.79 0.70 -1.80
C ARG A 518 2.81 1.34 -0.86
N ALA A 519 4.08 1.18 -1.18
CA ALA A 519 5.16 1.93 -0.55
C ALA A 519 6.19 2.34 -1.62
N ASN A 520 6.85 3.48 -1.41
CA ASN A 520 7.86 3.99 -2.34
C ASN A 520 9.24 3.99 -1.67
N ASN A 521 10.30 3.82 -2.48
CA ASN A 521 11.67 4.08 -2.07
C ASN A 521 12.48 4.72 -3.19
N THR A 522 13.59 5.35 -2.82
CA THR A 522 14.52 6.00 -3.75
C THR A 522 15.88 5.34 -3.68
N ILE A 523 16.43 5.04 -4.85
CA ILE A 523 17.79 4.56 -5.05
C ILE A 523 18.59 5.66 -5.74
N THR A 524 19.66 6.13 -5.09
CA THR A 524 20.56 7.14 -5.63
C THR A 524 21.82 6.45 -6.16
N THR A 525 22.07 6.52 -7.46
CA THR A 525 23.35 6.11 -8.03
C THR A 525 24.36 7.25 -7.86
N THR A 526 25.61 6.93 -7.52
CA THR A 526 26.69 7.93 -7.40
C THR A 526 27.91 7.57 -8.25
N ALA A 527 28.31 8.48 -9.14
CA ALA A 527 29.52 8.33 -9.95
C ALA A 527 30.82 8.44 -9.14
N ALA A 528 30.73 8.79 -7.85
CA ALA A 528 31.88 8.75 -6.93
C ALA A 528 32.24 7.33 -6.48
N ALA A 529 31.42 6.32 -6.80
CA ALA A 529 31.70 4.90 -6.53
C ALA A 529 31.24 4.02 -7.70
N GLY A 530 31.88 2.88 -7.89
CA GLY A 530 31.51 1.88 -8.90
C GLY A 530 32.44 1.79 -10.11
N PRO A 531 32.29 0.73 -10.93
CA PRO A 531 31.42 -0.42 -10.68
C PRO A 531 31.95 -1.34 -9.58
N PHE A 532 31.05 -1.84 -8.73
CA PHE A 532 31.38 -2.90 -7.77
C PHE A 532 31.28 -4.25 -8.48
N VAL A 533 32.39 -5.02 -8.50
CA VAL A 533 32.51 -6.21 -9.37
C VAL A 533 33.26 -7.33 -8.65
N VAL A 534 32.70 -8.53 -8.62
CA VAL A 534 33.37 -9.78 -8.23
C VAL A 534 34.44 -10.10 -9.27
N THR A 535 35.69 -10.21 -8.83
CA THR A 535 36.84 -10.46 -9.71
C THR A 535 37.28 -11.92 -9.70
N ALA A 536 37.06 -12.66 -8.62
CA ALA A 536 37.27 -14.11 -8.56
C ALA A 536 36.27 -14.80 -7.62
N PRO A 537 35.76 -16.00 -7.99
CA PRO A 537 36.09 -16.76 -9.19
C PRO A 537 35.35 -16.25 -10.44
N ASN A 538 36.05 -16.13 -11.57
CA ASN A 538 35.46 -15.77 -12.88
C ASN A 538 35.95 -16.66 -14.03
N THR A 539 36.62 -17.75 -13.69
CA THR A 539 37.11 -18.77 -14.61
C THR A 539 36.65 -20.14 -14.11
N LEU A 540 36.67 -21.14 -14.99
CA LEU A 540 36.37 -22.51 -14.58
C LEU A 540 37.47 -23.03 -13.65
N VAL A 541 37.23 -22.92 -12.35
CA VAL A 541 38.08 -23.45 -11.29
C VAL A 541 37.45 -24.69 -10.66
N SER A 542 38.26 -25.51 -10.00
CA SER A 542 37.80 -26.67 -9.24
C SER A 542 38.29 -26.56 -7.80
N TRP A 543 37.35 -26.44 -6.88
CA TRP A 543 37.59 -26.24 -5.45
C TRP A 543 37.23 -27.52 -4.67
N PRO A 544 38.18 -28.16 -4.00
CA PRO A 544 37.85 -29.26 -3.10
C PRO A 544 36.98 -28.78 -1.95
N ALA A 545 35.92 -29.51 -1.62
CA ALA A 545 35.14 -29.26 -0.42
C ALA A 545 36.03 -29.22 0.84
N GLY A 546 35.71 -28.34 1.78
CA GLY A 546 36.49 -28.13 3.01
C GLY A 546 37.83 -27.41 2.81
N SER A 547 38.19 -27.01 1.58
CA SER A 547 39.36 -26.18 1.35
C SER A 547 39.06 -24.70 1.60
N ASN A 548 40.11 -23.94 1.91
CA ASN A 548 40.05 -22.49 1.94
C ASN A 548 40.20 -21.95 0.53
N GLN A 549 39.34 -21.03 0.12
CA GLN A 549 39.43 -20.33 -1.15
C GLN A 549 39.23 -18.84 -0.92
N THR A 550 39.87 -18.02 -1.74
CA THR A 550 39.74 -16.57 -1.66
C THR A 550 38.74 -16.09 -2.70
N VAL A 551 37.72 -15.39 -2.24
CA VAL A 551 36.82 -14.60 -3.09
C VAL A 551 37.36 -13.18 -3.13
N THR A 552 37.41 -12.56 -4.32
CA THR A 552 37.89 -11.19 -4.48
C THR A 552 36.91 -10.34 -5.27
N TRP A 553 36.87 -9.05 -4.98
CA TRP A 553 36.02 -8.06 -5.64
C TRP A 553 36.68 -6.68 -5.68
N ASN A 554 36.18 -5.79 -6.54
CA ASN A 554 36.57 -4.39 -6.56
C ASN A 554 35.67 -3.60 -5.59
N VAL A 555 36.25 -3.08 -4.50
CA VAL A 555 35.55 -2.23 -3.52
C VAL A 555 34.98 -0.97 -4.17
N ALA A 556 35.67 -0.43 -5.19
CA ALA A 556 35.19 0.67 -6.02
C ALA A 556 34.63 1.89 -5.25
N GLY A 557 35.21 2.25 -4.10
CA GLY A 557 34.79 3.41 -3.30
C GLY A 557 33.48 3.23 -2.51
N THR A 558 32.91 2.02 -2.47
CA THR A 558 31.61 1.74 -1.82
C THR A 558 31.64 1.83 -0.29
N THR A 559 32.82 1.80 0.34
CA THR A 559 32.97 2.01 1.79
C THR A 559 32.80 3.47 2.21
N ALA A 560 32.81 4.40 1.25
CA ALA A 560 32.73 5.84 1.46
C ALA A 560 31.80 6.47 0.39
N ASN A 561 32.03 7.75 0.05
CA ASN A 561 31.41 8.43 -1.10
C ASN A 561 29.87 8.44 -1.10
N GLY A 562 29.26 8.38 0.10
CA GLY A 562 27.81 8.37 0.28
C GLY A 562 27.17 6.98 0.20
N VAL A 563 27.88 5.97 -0.33
CA VAL A 563 27.45 4.56 -0.30
C VAL A 563 27.64 3.96 1.09
N ASN A 564 28.74 4.33 1.77
CA ASN A 564 29.01 4.07 3.19
C ASN A 564 28.74 2.61 3.63
N THR A 565 29.15 1.65 2.81
CA THR A 565 28.94 0.20 3.02
C THR A 565 30.28 -0.47 3.33
N PRO A 566 30.74 -0.43 4.60
CA PRO A 566 32.06 -0.93 5.01
C PRO A 566 32.15 -2.45 5.10
N LEU A 567 31.03 -3.16 4.99
CA LEU A 567 30.94 -4.61 5.16
C LEU A 567 30.20 -5.24 3.96
N VAL A 568 30.48 -6.52 3.69
CA VAL A 568 29.80 -7.33 2.67
C VAL A 568 29.35 -8.68 3.24
N ASP A 569 28.39 -9.29 2.56
CA ASP A 569 27.99 -10.69 2.71
C ASP A 569 28.34 -11.46 1.44
N ILE A 570 28.76 -12.72 1.58
CA ILE A 570 29.16 -13.59 0.48
C ILE A 570 28.26 -14.82 0.46
N TYR A 571 27.64 -15.08 -0.68
CA TYR A 571 26.71 -16.19 -0.88
C TYR A 571 27.19 -17.14 -1.97
N LEU A 572 26.78 -18.39 -1.85
CA LEU A 572 26.97 -19.45 -2.84
C LEU A 572 25.63 -19.92 -3.41
N SER A 573 25.61 -20.04 -4.73
CA SER A 573 24.63 -20.81 -5.49
C SER A 573 25.21 -22.16 -5.88
N THR A 574 24.36 -23.20 -5.93
CA THR A 574 24.69 -24.54 -6.44
C THR A 574 23.87 -24.93 -7.68
N ASN A 575 23.06 -23.98 -8.19
CA ASN A 575 22.14 -24.17 -9.32
C ASN A 575 22.37 -23.09 -10.40
N ALA A 576 23.63 -22.85 -10.75
CA ALA A 576 24.07 -21.92 -11.79
C ALA A 576 23.66 -20.45 -11.55
N GLY A 577 23.33 -20.08 -10.31
CA GLY A 577 22.93 -18.73 -9.95
C GLY A 577 21.42 -18.47 -9.96
N PHE A 578 20.56 -19.50 -10.10
CA PHE A 578 19.10 -19.31 -9.99
C PHE A 578 18.68 -18.79 -8.61
N ASN A 579 19.38 -19.21 -7.54
CA ASN A 579 19.25 -18.62 -6.21
C ASN A 579 20.57 -18.75 -5.41
N PHE A 580 20.69 -18.01 -4.31
CA PHE A 580 21.89 -17.91 -3.48
C PHE A 580 21.61 -18.23 -1.98
N PRO A 581 21.21 -19.47 -1.64
CA PRO A 581 20.73 -19.79 -0.29
C PRO A 581 21.85 -20.04 0.74
N ILE A 582 23.10 -20.25 0.30
CA ILE A 582 24.20 -20.64 1.21
C ILE A 582 25.03 -19.40 1.55
N LEU A 583 24.97 -18.94 2.80
CA LEU A 583 25.80 -17.85 3.31
C LEU A 583 27.20 -18.38 3.68
N LEU A 584 28.23 -17.93 2.96
CA LEU A 584 29.62 -18.35 3.14
C LEU A 584 30.41 -17.44 4.08
N ALA A 585 30.09 -16.15 4.07
CA ALA A 585 30.67 -15.16 4.96
C ALA A 585 29.66 -14.04 5.17
N SER A 586 29.64 -13.43 6.35
CA SER A 586 28.69 -12.37 6.67
C SER A 586 29.30 -11.26 7.50
N GLN A 587 28.91 -10.02 7.17
CA GLN A 587 29.43 -8.82 7.81
C GLN A 587 30.97 -8.76 7.78
N VAL A 588 31.60 -9.24 6.72
CA VAL A 588 33.06 -9.19 6.57
C VAL A 588 33.49 -7.85 5.99
N PRO A 589 34.72 -7.36 6.25
CA PRO A 589 35.20 -6.10 5.69
C PRO A 589 35.04 -6.03 4.17
N ASN A 590 34.54 -4.90 3.69
CA ASN A 590 34.52 -4.57 2.27
C ASN A 590 35.89 -4.04 1.83
N ASP A 591 36.91 -4.89 1.89
CA ASP A 591 38.32 -4.55 1.61
C ASP A 591 38.86 -5.19 0.31
N GLY A 592 38.01 -5.94 -0.39
CA GLY A 592 38.29 -6.52 -1.70
C GLY A 592 38.64 -8.00 -1.68
N SER A 593 38.75 -8.63 -0.51
CA SER A 593 38.99 -10.08 -0.43
C SER A 593 38.49 -10.72 0.86
N GLU A 594 37.98 -11.95 0.77
CA GLU A 594 37.66 -12.76 1.95
C GLU A 594 38.06 -14.21 1.70
N ILE A 595 38.59 -14.86 2.74
CA ILE A 595 38.85 -16.31 2.73
C ILE A 595 37.60 -17.03 3.20
N ILE A 596 37.00 -17.83 2.31
CA ILE A 596 35.85 -18.68 2.64
C ILE A 596 36.27 -20.14 2.76
N THR A 597 35.46 -20.90 3.48
CA THR A 597 35.55 -22.37 3.52
C THR A 597 34.54 -22.95 2.54
N VAL A 598 35.01 -23.75 1.59
CA VAL A 598 34.15 -24.32 0.55
C VAL A 598 33.24 -25.38 1.19
N PRO A 599 31.90 -25.25 1.07
CA PRO A 599 30.98 -26.22 1.65
C PRO A 599 31.05 -27.56 0.91
N ASN A 600 30.58 -28.62 1.55
CA ASN A 600 30.54 -29.96 0.97
C ASN A 600 29.33 -30.17 0.05
N THR A 601 29.25 -29.37 -1.00
CA THR A 601 28.18 -29.39 -2.02
C THR A 601 28.79 -29.65 -3.38
N VAL A 602 29.21 -30.90 -3.62
CA VAL A 602 29.86 -31.32 -4.88
C VAL A 602 28.94 -31.05 -6.07
N GLY A 603 29.47 -30.40 -7.11
CA GLY A 603 28.70 -30.03 -8.29
C GLY A 603 29.48 -29.09 -9.21
N SER A 604 28.95 -28.84 -10.41
CA SER A 604 29.60 -28.02 -11.45
C SER A 604 28.84 -26.73 -11.78
N LEU A 605 27.78 -26.42 -11.04
CA LEU A 605 26.89 -25.29 -11.28
C LEU A 605 27.02 -24.24 -10.18
N ASN A 606 28.23 -24.00 -9.67
CA ASN A 606 28.41 -23.11 -8.53
C ASN A 606 28.68 -21.67 -8.96
N ARG A 607 28.11 -20.69 -8.22
CA ARG A 607 28.34 -19.24 -8.40
C ARG A 607 28.51 -18.55 -7.06
N ILE A 608 29.34 -17.51 -7.02
CA ILE A 608 29.52 -16.64 -5.86
C ILE A 608 28.80 -15.32 -6.11
N MET A 609 28.09 -14.83 -5.10
CA MET A 609 27.56 -13.46 -5.05
C MET A 609 28.23 -12.73 -3.89
N VAL A 610 28.64 -11.48 -4.13
CA VAL A 610 29.08 -10.56 -3.07
C VAL A 610 28.10 -9.40 -3.03
N MET A 611 27.52 -9.16 -1.86
CA MET A 611 26.48 -8.15 -1.64
C MET A 611 26.92 -7.17 -0.55
N GLY A 612 26.64 -5.88 -0.75
CA GLY A 612 26.87 -4.86 0.27
C GLY A 612 26.02 -5.10 1.51
N HIS A 613 26.64 -5.25 2.69
CA HIS A 613 25.88 -5.49 3.92
C HIS A 613 25.13 -4.24 4.36
N GLY A 614 23.82 -4.36 4.59
CA GLY A 614 22.95 -3.22 4.90
C GLY A 614 22.70 -2.27 3.72
N ASN A 615 23.03 -2.71 2.50
CA ASN A 615 22.74 -2.01 1.24
C ASN A 615 22.15 -3.01 0.22
N VAL A 616 21.77 -2.53 -0.97
CA VAL A 616 21.04 -3.33 -1.98
C VAL A 616 21.87 -3.71 -3.19
N PHE A 617 23.08 -3.17 -3.34
CA PHE A 617 23.95 -3.47 -4.47
C PHE A 617 24.67 -4.82 -4.30
N TYR A 618 24.91 -5.50 -5.42
CA TYR A 618 25.62 -6.78 -5.44
C TYR A 618 26.29 -7.01 -6.80
N ASP A 619 27.17 -8.01 -6.86
CA ASP A 619 27.63 -8.60 -8.12
C ASP A 619 27.83 -10.11 -7.98
N VAL A 620 27.88 -10.82 -9.12
CA VAL A 620 27.94 -12.28 -9.21
C VAL A 620 29.10 -12.73 -10.10
N SER A 621 29.77 -13.82 -9.73
CA SER A 621 30.75 -14.49 -10.59
C SER A 621 30.20 -14.81 -11.98
N ASN A 622 30.99 -14.55 -13.03
CA ASN A 622 30.62 -14.65 -14.45
C ASN A 622 30.69 -16.07 -15.03
N VAL A 623 31.35 -17.02 -14.35
CA VAL A 623 31.44 -18.43 -14.83
C VAL A 623 31.09 -19.43 -13.72
N ASN A 624 30.43 -20.54 -14.10
CA ASN A 624 30.20 -21.67 -13.21
C ASN A 624 31.54 -22.30 -12.81
N PHE A 625 31.72 -22.65 -11.53
CA PHE A 625 32.89 -23.40 -11.08
C PHE A 625 32.50 -24.75 -10.44
N ASN A 626 33.49 -25.63 -10.32
CA ASN A 626 33.32 -26.95 -9.75
C ASN A 626 33.65 -26.95 -8.26
N ILE A 627 32.79 -27.57 -7.46
CA ILE A 627 33.14 -28.07 -6.13
C ILE A 627 33.35 -29.57 -6.27
N THR A 628 34.53 -30.06 -5.89
CA THR A 628 34.89 -31.47 -5.96
C THR A 628 34.86 -32.12 -4.58
N ALA A 629 34.76 -33.46 -4.55
CA ALA A 629 34.82 -34.20 -3.30
C ALA A 629 36.11 -33.89 -2.54
N ALA A 630 35.98 -33.65 -1.24
CA ALA A 630 37.12 -33.38 -0.38
C ALA A 630 38.07 -34.60 -0.31
N PRO A 631 39.39 -34.42 -0.44
CA PRO A 631 40.34 -35.46 -0.06
C PRO A 631 40.30 -35.70 1.47
N SER A 632 40.97 -36.74 1.96
CA SER A 632 41.12 -36.99 3.40
C SER A 632 41.78 -35.80 4.10
N SER A 633 40.98 -34.96 4.74
CA SER A 633 41.36 -33.65 5.27
C SER A 633 40.35 -33.15 6.31
N MET A 634 40.60 -31.96 6.84
CA MET A 634 39.71 -31.25 7.76
C MET A 634 39.36 -29.86 7.25
N ALA A 635 38.31 -29.29 7.82
CA ALA A 635 37.91 -27.89 7.65
C ALA A 635 37.42 -27.29 8.98
N ILE A 636 37.66 -25.99 9.11
CA ILE A 636 36.94 -25.09 10.00
C ILE A 636 36.33 -24.02 9.13
N GLY A 637 35.18 -23.47 9.51
CA GLY A 637 34.54 -22.42 8.73
C GLY A 637 33.55 -21.63 9.54
N PHE A 638 33.04 -20.55 8.96
CA PHE A 638 31.90 -19.83 9.50
C PHE A 638 30.66 -20.76 9.61
N SER A 639 29.82 -20.55 10.62
CA SER A 639 28.65 -21.38 10.90
C SER A 639 27.48 -21.21 9.92
N GLY A 640 27.52 -20.20 9.05
CA GLY A 640 26.41 -19.85 8.15
C GLY A 640 25.35 -18.95 8.81
N VAL A 641 25.53 -18.56 10.07
CA VAL A 641 24.57 -17.73 10.83
C VAL A 641 25.02 -16.28 10.85
N ALA A 642 24.26 -15.37 10.21
CA ALA A 642 24.59 -13.95 10.18
C ALA A 642 24.84 -13.38 11.60
N GLY A 643 25.87 -12.55 11.74
CA GLY A 643 26.30 -11.99 13.03
C GLY A 643 27.20 -12.90 13.89
N GLU A 644 27.41 -14.18 13.51
CA GLU A 644 28.36 -15.05 14.23
C GLU A 644 29.80 -14.95 13.73
N GLN A 645 30.03 -14.39 12.53
CA GLN A 645 31.39 -14.16 12.01
C GLN A 645 31.99 -12.84 12.50
N ASN A 646 31.19 -11.78 12.55
CA ASN A 646 31.57 -10.45 13.02
C ASN A 646 30.73 -10.07 14.24
N LYS A 647 31.38 -9.80 15.36
CA LYS A 647 30.72 -9.39 16.61
C LYS A 647 31.23 -8.04 17.07
N SER A 648 30.32 -7.23 17.58
CA SER A 648 30.63 -5.97 18.27
C SER A 648 30.41 -6.15 19.76
N GLU A 649 31.38 -5.79 20.60
CA GLU A 649 31.27 -5.95 22.05
C GLU A 649 31.98 -4.81 22.82
N CYS A 650 31.56 -4.56 24.06
CA CYS A 650 32.27 -3.66 24.95
C CYS A 650 33.60 -4.25 25.43
N ARG A 651 34.66 -3.44 25.46
CA ARG A 651 35.91 -3.85 26.12
C ARG A 651 35.66 -4.23 27.58
N GLY A 652 36.37 -5.24 28.07
CA GLY A 652 36.19 -5.80 29.41
C GLY A 652 35.22 -6.98 29.47
N ASN A 653 34.44 -7.23 28.40
CA ASN A 653 33.57 -8.38 28.31
C ASN A 653 34.28 -9.59 27.68
N THR A 654 33.61 -10.73 27.81
CA THR A 654 33.99 -12.00 27.19
C THR A 654 33.15 -12.21 25.94
N ILE A 655 33.82 -12.45 24.80
CA ILE A 655 33.18 -12.70 23.50
C ILE A 655 33.28 -14.17 23.18
N THR A 656 32.19 -14.76 22.70
CA THR A 656 32.15 -16.17 22.31
C THR A 656 31.83 -16.32 20.83
N TYR A 657 32.66 -17.07 20.11
CA TYR A 657 32.43 -17.50 18.74
C TYR A 657 32.26 -19.01 18.71
N THR A 658 31.31 -19.49 17.91
CA THR A 658 31.06 -20.92 17.74
C THR A 658 31.19 -21.29 16.27
N PHE A 659 32.01 -22.29 15.96
CA PHE A 659 32.25 -22.71 14.59
C PHE A 659 32.34 -24.22 14.41
N PRO A 660 31.89 -24.76 13.27
CA PRO A 660 32.01 -26.18 12.97
C PRO A 660 33.45 -26.58 12.65
N TYR A 661 33.85 -27.74 13.14
CA TYR A 661 35.00 -28.51 12.67
C TYR A 661 34.49 -29.76 11.95
N THR A 662 34.90 -29.93 10.70
CA THR A 662 34.46 -31.04 9.84
C THR A 662 35.65 -31.83 9.32
N THR A 663 35.51 -33.14 9.28
CA THR A 663 36.47 -34.11 8.75
C THR A 663 35.93 -34.73 7.47
N PHE A 664 36.81 -34.98 6.50
CA PHE A 664 36.48 -35.51 5.19
C PHE A 664 37.30 -36.76 4.89
N GLY A 665 36.78 -37.65 4.04
CA GLY A 665 37.54 -38.80 3.52
C GLY A 665 38.10 -39.74 4.61
N GLY A 666 37.44 -39.85 5.77
CA GLY A 666 37.89 -40.69 6.89
C GLY A 666 38.98 -40.08 7.77
N TYR A 667 39.25 -38.77 7.63
CA TYR A 667 40.22 -38.05 8.44
C TYR A 667 39.90 -38.14 9.93
N SER A 668 40.88 -38.58 10.73
CA SER A 668 40.69 -38.84 12.17
C SER A 668 41.90 -38.42 13.03
N THR A 669 42.82 -37.63 12.47
CA THR A 669 43.99 -37.15 13.20
C THR A 669 43.63 -35.95 14.09
N PRO A 670 44.10 -35.90 15.35
CA PRO A 670 43.88 -34.76 16.24
C PRO A 670 44.33 -33.44 15.63
N THR A 671 43.42 -32.47 15.59
CA THR A 671 43.62 -31.12 15.06
C THR A 671 43.55 -30.13 16.20
N THR A 672 44.54 -29.25 16.32
CA THR A 672 44.64 -28.21 17.35
C THR A 672 44.20 -26.86 16.78
N PHE A 673 43.54 -26.04 17.61
CA PHE A 673 43.08 -24.71 17.23
C PHE A 673 43.96 -23.61 17.84
N SER A 674 44.23 -22.57 17.06
CA SER A 674 44.97 -21.37 17.47
C SER A 674 44.36 -20.14 16.82
N VAL A 675 44.68 -18.94 17.33
CA VAL A 675 44.26 -17.67 16.74
C VAL A 675 45.43 -16.70 16.67
N THR A 676 45.43 -15.85 15.65
CA THR A 676 46.29 -14.66 15.58
C THR A 676 45.46 -13.42 15.27
N GLY A 677 46.00 -12.22 15.49
CA GLY A 677 45.28 -10.96 15.26
C GLY A 677 44.35 -10.50 16.40
N GLN A 678 44.34 -11.23 17.53
CA GLN A 678 43.59 -10.84 18.71
C GLN A 678 44.07 -9.51 19.33
N PRO A 679 43.19 -8.74 19.99
CA PRO A 679 43.57 -7.51 20.68
C PRO A 679 44.69 -7.72 21.69
N THR A 680 45.65 -6.80 21.74
CA THR A 680 46.72 -6.84 22.76
C THR A 680 46.14 -6.85 24.17
N GLY A 681 46.60 -7.77 25.02
CA GLY A 681 46.11 -7.93 26.40
C GLY A 681 44.82 -8.75 26.53
N SER A 682 44.30 -9.33 25.44
CA SER A 682 43.23 -10.33 25.49
C SER A 682 43.78 -11.74 25.68
N THR A 683 42.96 -12.63 26.26
CA THR A 683 43.24 -14.07 26.37
C THR A 683 42.24 -14.84 25.52
N VAL A 684 42.69 -15.80 24.72
CA VAL A 684 41.80 -16.63 23.90
C VAL A 684 41.92 -18.09 24.30
N THR A 685 40.78 -18.75 24.48
CA THR A 685 40.69 -20.18 24.79
C THR A 685 39.75 -20.88 23.81
N PHE A 686 40.05 -22.14 23.52
CA PHE A 686 39.25 -23.01 22.65
C PHE A 686 38.70 -24.19 23.46
N THR A 687 37.41 -24.43 23.34
CA THR A 687 36.72 -25.54 24.01
C THR A 687 35.91 -26.33 22.97
N PRO A 688 36.27 -27.59 22.68
CA PRO A 688 37.54 -28.24 23.04
C PRO A 688 38.74 -27.64 22.29
N ASN A 689 39.95 -27.77 22.85
CA ASN A 689 41.18 -27.23 22.23
C ASN A 689 41.73 -28.11 21.10
N THR A 690 41.25 -29.36 21.01
CA THR A 690 41.57 -30.31 19.94
C THR A 690 40.35 -31.13 19.56
N LEU A 691 40.24 -31.51 18.28
CA LEU A 691 39.22 -32.43 17.77
C LEU A 691 39.83 -33.39 16.73
N SER A 692 39.26 -34.58 16.62
CA SER A 692 39.63 -35.60 15.61
C SER A 692 38.45 -36.14 14.83
N ALA A 693 37.24 -35.65 15.10
CA ALA A 693 36.01 -36.02 14.42
C ALA A 693 35.12 -34.78 14.31
N ASN A 694 34.07 -34.84 13.49
CA ASN A 694 33.12 -33.75 13.33
C ASN A 694 32.60 -33.26 14.69
N GLY A 695 32.57 -31.95 14.86
CA GLY A 695 32.13 -31.34 16.11
C GLY A 695 32.07 -29.83 16.02
N THR A 696 31.80 -29.21 17.15
CA THR A 696 31.71 -27.77 17.29
C THR A 696 32.81 -27.29 18.21
N VAL A 697 33.44 -26.17 17.87
CA VAL A 697 34.47 -25.52 18.66
C VAL A 697 33.96 -24.17 19.11
N THR A 698 34.12 -23.90 20.40
CA THR A 698 33.85 -22.58 20.98
C THR A 698 35.17 -21.86 21.22
N MET A 699 35.34 -20.69 20.61
CA MET A 699 36.44 -19.77 20.87
C MET A 699 35.94 -18.65 21.79
N GLN A 700 36.57 -18.51 22.96
CA GLN A 700 36.26 -17.47 23.93
C GLN A 700 37.40 -16.45 23.96
N VAL A 701 37.09 -15.19 23.67
CA VAL A 701 38.01 -14.05 23.70
C VAL A 701 37.69 -13.22 24.93
N GLU A 702 38.56 -13.28 25.94
CA GLU A 702 38.44 -12.49 27.16
C GLU A 702 39.19 -11.18 27.02
N THR A 703 38.49 -10.07 27.16
CA THR A 703 39.07 -8.72 27.11
C THR A 703 39.07 -8.08 28.50
N THR A 704 39.90 -7.06 28.69
CA THR A 704 39.98 -6.30 29.94
C THR A 704 39.55 -4.86 29.70
N ALA A 705 39.33 -4.10 30.78
CA ALA A 705 39.04 -2.67 30.68
C ALA A 705 40.18 -1.86 30.00
N LEU A 706 41.39 -2.42 29.89
CA LEU A 706 42.54 -1.80 29.24
C LEU A 706 42.76 -2.32 27.81
N THR A 707 42.00 -3.32 27.37
CA THR A 707 42.10 -3.80 25.99
C THR A 707 41.77 -2.66 25.02
N PRO A 708 42.63 -2.38 24.03
CA PRO A 708 42.38 -1.27 23.12
C PRO A 708 41.08 -1.48 22.33
N ILE A 709 40.38 -0.37 22.07
CA ILE A 709 39.20 -0.35 21.20
C ILE A 709 39.65 -0.40 19.74
N GLY A 710 38.82 -0.96 18.86
CA GLY A 710 39.12 -1.06 17.44
C GLY A 710 38.48 -2.26 16.78
N PHE A 711 38.70 -2.37 15.47
CA PHE A 711 38.26 -3.49 14.65
C PHE A 711 39.42 -4.48 14.45
N TYR A 712 39.20 -5.74 14.80
CA TYR A 712 40.22 -6.79 14.81
C TYR A 712 39.82 -7.96 13.91
N THR A 713 40.76 -8.44 13.11
CA THR A 713 40.64 -9.67 12.33
C THR A 713 41.31 -10.81 13.09
N LEU A 714 40.52 -11.75 13.58
CA LEU A 714 40.93 -12.95 14.30
C LEU A 714 41.12 -14.09 13.29
N ALA A 715 42.36 -14.35 12.89
CA ALA A 715 42.69 -15.47 12.00
C ALA A 715 42.77 -16.77 12.81
N VAL A 716 41.69 -17.54 12.82
CA VAL A 716 41.59 -18.82 13.52
C VAL A 716 42.17 -19.92 12.61
N THR A 717 43.15 -20.66 13.11
CA THR A 717 43.85 -21.71 12.37
C THR A 717 43.68 -23.07 13.06
N ALA A 718 43.25 -24.05 12.28
CA ALA A 718 43.26 -25.47 12.62
C ALA A 718 44.50 -26.14 12.02
N THR A 719 45.32 -26.78 12.86
CA THR A 719 46.58 -27.42 12.48
C THR A 719 46.58 -28.90 12.85
N SER A 720 46.87 -29.76 11.89
CA SER A 720 47.08 -31.19 12.10
C SER A 720 48.20 -31.71 11.19
N GLY A 721 49.35 -32.01 11.79
CA GLY A 721 50.57 -32.32 11.05
C GLY A 721 50.97 -31.16 10.12
N ALA A 722 51.08 -31.45 8.81
CA ALA A 722 51.38 -30.45 7.79
C ALA A 722 50.14 -29.77 7.19
N GLN A 723 48.92 -30.19 7.55
CA GLN A 723 47.69 -29.58 7.04
C GLN A 723 47.27 -28.40 7.92
N THR A 724 46.95 -27.27 7.28
CA THR A 724 46.41 -26.08 7.94
C THR A 724 45.17 -25.56 7.22
N ARG A 725 44.20 -25.09 8.02
CA ARG A 725 43.00 -24.38 7.56
C ARG A 725 42.81 -23.15 8.40
N THR A 726 42.50 -22.03 7.76
CA THR A 726 42.33 -20.72 8.40
C THR A 726 41.01 -20.07 8.03
N VAL A 727 40.27 -19.55 8.99
CA VAL A 727 39.08 -18.73 8.73
C VAL A 727 39.16 -17.46 9.58
N ASN A 728 38.69 -16.35 9.03
CA ASN A 728 38.67 -15.08 9.73
C ASN A 728 37.35 -14.91 10.49
N PHE A 729 37.48 -14.52 11.75
CA PHE A 729 36.41 -13.94 12.55
C PHE A 729 36.74 -12.47 12.83
N TYR A 730 35.73 -11.66 13.09
CA TYR A 730 35.88 -10.22 13.23
C TYR A 730 35.33 -9.77 14.59
N LEU A 731 36.06 -8.87 15.24
CA LEU A 731 35.71 -8.31 16.54
C LEU A 731 35.82 -6.78 16.50
N ASN A 732 34.71 -6.08 16.69
CA ASN A 732 34.68 -4.64 16.89
C ASN A 732 34.55 -4.34 18.39
N LEU A 733 35.65 -3.95 19.03
CA LEU A 733 35.64 -3.53 20.43
C LEU A 733 35.36 -2.03 20.55
N ALA A 734 34.30 -1.70 21.28
CA ALA A 734 33.94 -0.32 21.58
C ALA A 734 34.13 0.04 23.06
N GLU A 735 34.11 1.34 23.35
CA GLU A 735 34.11 1.86 24.71
C GLU A 735 32.73 1.65 25.37
N GLY A 736 32.72 1.03 26.55
CA GLY A 736 31.50 0.89 27.36
C GLY A 736 31.32 2.00 28.40
N GLY A 737 32.38 2.76 28.70
CA GLY A 737 32.34 3.89 29.61
C GLY A 737 31.73 5.14 28.96
N PHE A 738 30.43 5.36 29.15
CA PHE A 738 29.77 6.59 28.72
C PHE A 738 29.89 7.69 29.79
N GLY A 739 30.19 8.91 29.38
CA GLY A 739 30.10 10.10 30.25
C GLY A 739 28.65 10.40 30.69
N PRO A 740 28.45 11.23 31.73
CA PRO A 740 27.12 11.55 32.25
C PRO A 740 26.25 12.26 31.20
N VAL A 741 24.99 11.84 31.09
CA VAL A 741 23.95 12.51 30.29
C VAL A 741 23.04 13.31 31.23
N VAL A 742 22.84 14.60 30.94
CA VAL A 742 21.98 15.50 31.70
C VAL A 742 20.80 15.92 30.84
N LEU A 743 19.59 15.67 31.33
CA LEU A 743 18.33 16.04 30.65
C LEU A 743 18.12 17.56 30.73
N GLN A 744 17.79 18.19 29.61
CA GLN A 744 17.67 19.67 29.50
C GLN A 744 16.22 20.11 29.23
N SER A 745 15.59 19.58 28.19
CA SER A 745 14.21 19.93 27.80
C SER A 745 13.39 18.67 27.52
N PRO A 746 12.10 18.61 27.91
CA PRO A 746 11.44 19.51 28.85
C PRO A 746 12.13 19.51 30.22
N ALA A 747 12.20 20.69 30.86
CA ALA A 747 12.80 20.83 32.18
C ALA A 747 12.03 19.97 33.20
N ASN A 748 12.73 19.46 34.22
CA ASN A 748 12.09 18.60 35.20
C ASN A 748 11.00 19.35 35.99
N GLY A 749 9.78 18.82 35.98
CA GLY A 749 8.59 19.43 36.55
C GLY A 749 7.93 20.49 35.66
N ALA A 750 8.32 20.61 34.39
CA ALA A 750 7.71 21.56 33.48
C ALA A 750 6.20 21.30 33.34
N THR A 751 5.39 22.33 33.55
CA THR A 751 3.95 22.31 33.26
C THR A 751 3.69 23.09 31.99
N GLY A 752 2.56 22.86 31.32
CA GLY A 752 2.22 23.71 30.19
C GLY A 752 2.78 23.23 28.85
N VAL A 753 3.35 22.02 28.78
CA VAL A 753 4.00 21.52 27.57
C VAL A 753 2.96 21.20 26.49
N ASN A 754 3.13 21.74 25.29
CA ASN A 754 2.26 21.42 24.17
C ASN A 754 2.39 19.91 23.84
N PRO A 755 1.30 19.13 23.83
CA PRO A 755 1.37 17.70 23.55
C PRO A 755 1.83 17.38 22.11
N SER A 756 1.79 18.33 21.19
CA SER A 756 2.23 18.14 19.80
C SER A 756 3.67 18.60 19.60
N ASN A 757 4.48 17.77 18.92
CA ASN A 757 5.89 18.05 18.56
C ASN A 757 6.78 18.41 19.76
N VAL A 758 6.75 17.61 20.84
CA VAL A 758 7.52 17.89 22.06
C VAL A 758 9.03 17.73 21.80
N PRO A 759 9.83 18.80 21.95
CA PRO A 759 11.27 18.71 21.77
C PRO A 759 11.95 18.25 23.07
N PHE A 760 12.67 17.14 22.97
CA PHE A 760 13.54 16.60 23.99
C PHE A 760 15.01 16.92 23.69
N SER A 761 15.77 17.34 24.69
CA SER A 761 17.22 17.59 24.57
C SER A 761 17.99 17.23 25.83
N TRP A 762 19.25 16.83 25.64
CA TRP A 762 20.16 16.44 26.71
C TRP A 762 21.62 16.72 26.34
N THR A 763 22.55 16.58 27.29
CA THR A 763 23.98 16.72 27.00
C THR A 763 24.53 15.51 26.26
N SER A 764 25.40 15.73 25.27
CA SER A 764 26.10 14.64 24.61
C SER A 764 27.07 13.93 25.57
N SER A 765 27.25 12.62 25.37
CA SER A 765 28.15 11.77 26.13
C SER A 765 29.32 11.32 25.26
N ALA A 766 30.54 11.38 25.80
CA ALA A 766 31.74 10.90 25.10
C ALA A 766 31.63 9.39 24.83
N GLY A 767 31.99 8.96 23.61
CA GLY A 767 31.90 7.57 23.17
C GLY A 767 30.49 7.11 22.75
N ALA A 768 29.46 7.96 22.87
CA ALA A 768 28.13 7.69 22.35
C ALA A 768 28.03 8.09 20.87
N THR A 769 27.52 7.19 20.04
CA THR A 769 27.15 7.46 18.64
C THR A 769 25.62 7.49 18.44
N GLY A 770 24.87 7.27 19.51
CA GLY A 770 23.43 7.44 19.56
C GLY A 770 22.87 7.37 20.98
N TYR A 771 21.57 7.50 21.11
CA TYR A 771 20.83 7.51 22.36
C TYR A 771 19.50 6.79 22.20
N ASP A 772 19.05 6.12 23.26
CA ASP A 772 17.67 5.65 23.38
C ASP A 772 16.92 6.55 24.36
N ILE A 773 15.74 7.02 23.97
CA ILE A 773 14.79 7.75 24.82
C ILE A 773 13.57 6.86 25.11
N GLN A 774 13.04 6.97 26.33
CA GLN A 774 11.75 6.41 26.70
C GLN A 774 10.87 7.52 27.27
N ILE A 775 9.58 7.48 26.94
CA ILE A 775 8.53 8.34 27.48
C ILE A 775 7.44 7.43 28.04
N ALA A 776 7.02 7.67 29.29
CA ALA A 776 6.09 6.83 30.03
C ALA A 776 5.06 7.67 30.80
N THR A 777 3.94 7.05 31.15
CA THR A 777 2.91 7.66 32.02
C THR A 777 3.20 7.46 33.51
N ASP A 778 4.23 6.69 33.86
CA ASP A 778 4.66 6.46 35.23
C ASP A 778 6.19 6.56 35.40
N SER A 779 6.62 6.91 36.61
CA SER A 779 8.04 7.13 36.93
C SER A 779 8.91 5.87 36.98
N ASN A 780 8.29 4.69 37.05
CA ASN A 780 8.98 3.40 37.02
C ASN A 780 9.16 2.87 35.59
N PHE A 781 8.59 3.55 34.59
CA PHE A 781 8.59 3.15 33.18
C PHE A 781 7.96 1.76 32.97
N THR A 782 6.88 1.48 33.70
CA THR A 782 6.07 0.26 33.49
C THR A 782 5.11 0.40 32.30
N ASN A 783 4.64 1.62 32.03
CA ASN A 783 3.73 1.98 30.95
C ASN A 783 4.42 2.96 30.01
N ILE A 784 5.24 2.42 29.12
CA ILE A 784 5.95 3.20 28.10
C ILE A 784 4.96 3.52 26.97
N ILE A 785 4.79 4.81 26.68
CA ILE A 785 3.95 5.28 25.56
C ILE A 785 4.78 5.49 24.29
N GLU A 786 6.08 5.73 24.44
CA GLU A 786 6.97 5.93 23.30
C GLU A 786 8.40 5.52 23.62
N THR A 787 9.05 4.88 22.65
CA THR A 787 10.49 4.65 22.63
C THR A 787 11.08 5.21 21.35
N GLY A 788 12.17 5.95 21.45
CA GLY A 788 12.86 6.54 20.31
C GLY A 788 14.35 6.26 20.34
N THR A 789 14.98 6.24 19.16
CA THR A 789 16.44 6.27 19.01
C THR A 789 16.83 7.57 18.30
N SER A 790 17.92 8.21 18.74
CA SER A 790 18.48 9.38 18.06
C SER A 790 19.99 9.27 17.92
N ALA A 791 20.53 9.68 16.77
CA ALA A 791 21.98 9.84 16.57
C ALA A 791 22.51 11.12 17.24
N SER A 792 21.62 12.06 17.57
CA SER A 792 21.94 13.35 18.17
C SER A 792 21.47 13.41 19.63
N ALA A 793 21.95 14.40 20.39
CA ALA A 793 21.55 14.61 21.78
C ALA A 793 20.17 15.32 21.91
N SER A 794 19.24 14.97 21.02
CA SER A 794 17.89 15.52 20.94
C SER A 794 16.94 14.53 20.28
N TYR A 795 15.65 14.69 20.53
CA TYR A 795 14.57 13.90 19.95
C TYR A 795 13.28 14.73 19.93
N THR A 796 12.42 14.54 18.94
CA THR A 796 11.12 15.23 18.89
C THR A 796 10.01 14.19 18.81
N ALA A 797 9.13 14.16 19.81
CA ALA A 797 7.97 13.29 19.80
C ALA A 797 6.82 13.98 19.06
N SER A 798 6.26 13.33 18.04
CA SER A 798 5.22 13.91 17.15
C SER A 798 3.96 14.31 17.92
N SER A 799 3.54 13.47 18.87
CA SER A 799 2.45 13.77 19.79
C SER A 799 2.57 12.89 21.04
N VAL A 800 2.38 13.49 22.21
CA VAL A 800 2.28 12.78 23.49
C VAL A 800 0.88 13.00 24.08
N THR A 801 0.47 12.16 25.03
CA THR A 801 -0.85 12.26 25.67
C THR A 801 -1.06 13.65 26.28
N SER A 802 -2.17 14.31 25.93
CA SER A 802 -2.55 15.63 26.46
C SER A 802 -3.03 15.55 27.92
N SER A 803 -3.00 16.67 28.63
CA SER A 803 -3.47 16.80 30.02
C SER A 803 -2.90 15.74 30.99
N THR A 804 -1.69 15.25 30.76
CA THR A 804 -1.11 14.11 31.50
C THR A 804 0.31 14.43 31.98
N THR A 805 0.68 13.97 33.18
CA THR A 805 2.07 13.98 33.64
C THR A 805 2.82 12.79 33.05
N LEU A 806 3.89 13.06 32.33
CA LEU A 806 4.74 12.09 31.65
C LEU A 806 6.14 12.12 32.23
N TYR A 807 6.81 10.98 32.14
CA TYR A 807 8.18 10.76 32.58
C TYR A 807 9.04 10.37 31.40
N TRP A 808 10.25 10.89 31.34
CA TRP A 808 11.18 10.54 30.28
C TRP A 808 12.60 10.35 30.80
N ARG A 809 13.35 9.47 30.13
CA ARG A 809 14.74 9.16 30.44
C ARG A 809 15.50 8.78 29.18
N VAL A 810 16.81 8.97 29.21
CA VAL A 810 17.68 8.73 28.05
C VAL A 810 18.85 7.85 28.48
N ARG A 811 19.35 6.97 27.60
CA ARG A 811 20.65 6.32 27.77
C ARG A 811 21.54 6.55 26.54
N PRO A 812 22.85 6.78 26.71
CA PRO A 812 23.79 6.81 25.61
C PRO A 812 24.05 5.38 25.09
N LYS A 813 24.35 5.24 23.79
CA LYS A 813 24.77 3.98 23.17
C LYS A 813 25.77 4.20 22.05
N ASN A 814 26.43 3.12 21.64
CA ASN A 814 27.21 3.05 20.42
C ASN A 814 26.95 1.72 19.69
N VAL A 815 27.79 1.38 18.72
CA VAL A 815 27.65 0.16 17.90
C VAL A 815 27.65 -1.14 18.70
N ALA A 816 28.23 -1.17 19.90
CA ALA A 816 28.37 -2.38 20.71
C ALA A 816 27.75 -2.26 22.12
N CYS A 817 27.73 -1.05 22.67
CA CYS A 817 27.48 -0.81 24.09
C CYS A 817 26.28 0.11 24.30
N ALA A 818 25.52 -0.16 25.36
CA ALA A 818 24.50 0.76 25.87
C ALA A 818 24.85 1.12 27.33
N GLY A 819 24.78 2.41 27.65
CA GLY A 819 24.93 2.91 29.00
C GLY A 819 23.66 2.72 29.83
N ASN A 820 23.70 3.23 31.06
CA ASN A 820 22.53 3.26 31.93
C ASN A 820 21.58 4.40 31.53
N TYR A 821 20.28 4.19 31.77
CA TYR A 821 19.32 5.27 31.69
C TYR A 821 19.62 6.34 32.76
N THR A 822 19.43 7.60 32.39
CA THR A 822 19.41 8.72 33.33
C THR A 822 18.31 8.53 34.37
N THR A 823 18.42 9.27 35.47
CA THR A 823 17.27 9.51 36.34
C THR A 823 16.14 10.14 35.52
N ALA A 824 14.91 9.74 35.80
CA ALA A 824 13.74 10.23 35.09
C ALA A 824 13.54 11.73 35.32
N SER A 825 13.18 12.46 34.26
CA SER A 825 12.62 13.81 34.33
C SER A 825 11.11 13.74 34.07
N SER A 826 10.33 14.61 34.69
CA SER A 826 8.87 14.66 34.52
C SER A 826 8.42 15.97 33.87
N PHE A 827 7.29 15.94 33.17
CA PHE A 827 6.60 17.14 32.67
C PHE A 827 5.10 16.88 32.52
N SER A 828 4.28 17.93 32.55
CA SER A 828 2.83 17.85 32.35
C SER A 828 2.41 18.58 31.08
N THR A 829 1.62 17.89 30.27
CA THR A 829 1.10 18.41 29.00
C THR A 829 -0.19 19.21 29.19
N ILE A 830 -0.51 20.09 28.24
CA ILE A 830 -1.78 20.85 28.21
C ILE A 830 -2.81 20.20 27.31
N PHE A 831 -4.08 20.51 27.55
CA PHE A 831 -5.16 20.31 26.61
C PHE A 831 -5.29 21.53 25.71
N CYS A 832 -5.51 21.36 24.40
CA CYS A 832 -5.88 22.43 23.47
C CYS A 832 -7.02 21.93 22.58
N GLY A 833 -8.15 22.64 22.58
CA GLY A 833 -9.30 22.34 21.73
C GLY A 833 -9.60 23.47 20.77
N THR A 834 -9.90 23.15 19.50
CA THR A 834 -10.30 24.12 18.49
C THR A 834 -11.80 24.04 18.25
N ILE A 835 -12.48 25.19 18.28
CA ILE A 835 -13.90 25.34 18.00
C ILE A 835 -14.04 26.35 16.87
N ALA A 836 -14.79 26.02 15.83
CA ALA A 836 -15.05 26.91 14.70
C ALA A 836 -16.42 27.58 14.84
N SER A 837 -16.53 28.81 14.33
CA SER A 837 -17.83 29.48 14.25
C SER A 837 -18.68 28.85 13.15
N THR A 838 -19.95 28.58 13.45
CA THR A 838 -20.97 28.22 12.45
C THR A 838 -21.72 29.45 11.93
N ASN A 839 -21.46 30.64 12.48
CA ASN A 839 -22.11 31.89 12.11
C ASN A 839 -21.27 32.63 11.05
N VAL A 840 -20.95 31.93 9.97
CA VAL A 840 -20.19 32.41 8.80
C VAL A 840 -20.74 31.74 7.53
N PRO A 841 -20.63 32.38 6.34
CA PRO A 841 -20.02 33.68 6.12
C PRO A 841 -20.89 34.85 6.60
N VAL A 842 -20.27 35.92 7.08
CA VAL A 842 -20.94 37.20 7.42
C VAL A 842 -20.44 38.26 6.45
N ALA A 843 -21.35 38.80 5.64
CA ALA A 843 -21.02 39.84 4.68
C ALA A 843 -20.66 41.16 5.39
N ILE A 844 -19.57 41.79 4.93
CA ILE A 844 -19.17 43.16 5.28
C ILE A 844 -19.74 44.06 4.18
N PRO A 845 -20.74 44.91 4.47
CA PRO A 845 -21.38 45.78 3.47
C PRO A 845 -20.41 46.79 2.87
N VAL A 846 -20.76 47.32 1.69
CA VAL A 846 -19.98 48.37 0.99
C VAL A 846 -20.05 49.77 1.64
N THR A 847 -20.71 49.88 2.78
CA THR A 847 -20.90 51.10 3.57
C THR A 847 -20.35 50.84 4.96
N ALA A 848 -19.76 51.86 5.58
CA ALA A 848 -19.20 51.82 6.91
C ALA A 848 -20.18 51.16 7.88
N ALA A 849 -19.78 50.00 8.39
CA ALA A 849 -20.64 49.14 9.17
C ALA A 849 -19.83 48.35 10.20
N THR A 850 -20.49 47.99 11.28
CA THR A 850 -19.96 47.01 12.23
C THR A 850 -20.75 45.73 12.06
N VAL A 851 -20.07 44.66 11.67
CA VAL A 851 -20.65 43.32 11.57
C VAL A 851 -20.07 42.43 12.66
N SER A 852 -20.79 41.37 13.02
CA SER A 852 -20.37 40.46 14.06
C SER A 852 -20.70 39.03 13.68
N SER A 853 -19.75 38.13 13.94
CA SER A 853 -19.91 36.69 13.85
C SER A 853 -19.72 36.10 15.24
N THR A 854 -20.51 35.08 15.58
CA THR A 854 -20.55 34.51 16.93
C THR A 854 -20.12 33.05 16.99
N LEU A 855 -19.57 32.64 18.12
CA LEU A 855 -19.15 31.28 18.42
C LEU A 855 -19.54 30.97 19.86
N THR A 856 -20.31 29.91 20.10
CA THR A 856 -20.73 29.54 21.45
C THR A 856 -19.93 28.35 21.94
N ILE A 857 -19.28 28.49 23.10
CA ILE A 857 -18.62 27.37 23.80
C ILE A 857 -19.61 26.80 24.82
N PRO A 858 -20.09 25.56 24.64
CA PRO A 858 -21.06 24.95 25.55
C PRO A 858 -20.43 24.59 26.90
N THR A 859 -21.27 24.39 27.92
CA THR A 859 -20.84 24.12 29.31
C THR A 859 -19.94 22.89 29.43
N ASN A 860 -20.16 21.86 28.61
CA ASN A 860 -19.36 20.63 28.58
C ASN A 860 -17.99 20.78 27.88
N GLN A 861 -17.72 21.93 27.27
CA GLN A 861 -16.41 22.29 26.69
C GLN A 861 -15.76 23.47 27.44
N ASN A 862 -16.27 23.79 28.64
CA ASN A 862 -15.72 24.84 29.49
C ASN A 862 -14.34 24.47 30.02
N VAL A 863 -13.39 25.38 29.89
CA VAL A 863 -12.06 25.32 30.49
C VAL A 863 -11.64 26.68 31.05
N THR A 864 -10.74 26.68 32.02
CA THR A 864 -9.99 27.89 32.39
C THR A 864 -8.94 28.15 31.32
N ILE A 865 -9.03 29.30 30.65
CA ILE A 865 -8.17 29.67 29.52
C ILE A 865 -6.73 29.86 30.00
N GLN A 866 -5.78 29.18 29.35
CA GLN A 866 -4.34 29.39 29.52
C GLN A 866 -3.69 30.00 28.26
N LYS A 867 -4.29 29.75 27.10
CA LYS A 867 -3.89 30.34 25.83
C LYS A 867 -5.09 30.39 24.90
N VAL A 868 -5.20 31.45 24.11
CA VAL A 868 -6.13 31.55 22.98
C VAL A 868 -5.33 31.80 21.72
N THR A 869 -5.68 31.10 20.65
CA THR A 869 -5.19 31.33 19.29
C THR A 869 -6.40 31.50 18.37
N VAL A 870 -6.39 32.50 17.49
CA VAL A 870 -7.52 32.79 16.59
C VAL A 870 -7.13 32.51 15.15
N ASN A 871 -7.80 31.59 14.47
CA ASN A 871 -7.66 31.46 13.02
C ASN A 871 -8.74 32.32 12.36
N LEU A 872 -8.36 33.16 11.40
CA LEU A 872 -9.28 34.06 10.71
C LEU A 872 -9.02 34.02 9.20
N GLN A 873 -10.08 33.72 8.45
CA GLN A 873 -10.16 33.98 7.02
C GLN A 873 -11.22 35.04 6.75
N LEU A 874 -10.78 36.16 6.18
CA LEU A 874 -11.61 37.32 5.89
C LEU A 874 -11.27 37.85 4.50
N THR A 875 -12.27 38.11 3.67
CA THR A 875 -12.08 38.82 2.41
C THR A 875 -12.43 40.29 2.57
N HIS A 876 -11.61 41.17 1.98
CA HIS A 876 -11.85 42.61 1.90
C HIS A 876 -10.93 43.23 0.86
N THR A 877 -11.43 44.20 0.09
CA THR A 877 -10.64 44.85 -0.97
C THR A 877 -9.74 45.98 -0.45
N TRP A 878 -9.93 46.44 0.80
CA TRP A 878 -9.03 47.41 1.45
C TRP A 878 -8.73 47.04 2.90
N MET A 879 -7.50 46.63 3.19
CA MET A 879 -7.13 46.17 4.55
C MET A 879 -7.05 47.29 5.60
N ASN A 880 -6.73 48.53 5.20
CA ASN A 880 -6.57 49.66 6.13
C ASN A 880 -7.90 50.17 6.74
N ASP A 881 -9.02 49.64 6.26
CA ASP A 881 -10.36 50.10 6.64
C ASP A 881 -10.95 49.25 7.78
N LEU A 882 -10.30 48.12 8.09
CA LEU A 882 -10.80 47.14 9.03
C LEU A 882 -10.20 47.27 10.42
N ILE A 883 -11.07 47.22 11.42
CA ILE A 883 -10.73 46.96 12.82
C ILE A 883 -11.40 45.65 13.21
N VAL A 884 -10.61 44.67 13.65
CA VAL A 884 -11.12 43.35 14.05
C VAL A 884 -10.89 43.15 15.54
N THR A 885 -11.96 42.87 16.28
CA THR A 885 -11.95 42.71 17.73
C THR A 885 -12.60 41.40 18.13
N LEU A 886 -11.91 40.61 18.95
CA LEU A 886 -12.48 39.43 19.59
C LEU A 886 -13.01 39.81 20.98
N ILE A 887 -14.24 39.39 21.27
CA ILE A 887 -14.93 39.68 22.54
C ILE A 887 -15.25 38.35 23.24
N SER A 888 -14.80 38.20 24.48
CA SER A 888 -15.07 37.03 25.31
C SER A 888 -16.47 37.07 25.94
N PRO A 889 -17.00 35.93 26.43
CA PRO A 889 -18.30 35.86 27.12
C PRO A 889 -18.39 36.75 28.37
N THR A 890 -17.26 37.09 28.99
CA THR A 890 -17.19 38.00 30.13
C THR A 890 -17.08 39.46 29.74
N GLY A 891 -17.06 39.76 28.43
CA GLY A 891 -17.00 41.12 27.87
C GLY A 891 -15.59 41.67 27.69
N THR A 892 -14.54 40.87 27.85
CA THR A 892 -13.16 41.31 27.55
C THR A 892 -12.99 41.44 26.05
N GLN A 893 -12.44 42.57 25.60
CA GLN A 893 -12.23 42.84 24.18
C GLN A 893 -10.73 42.88 23.90
N VAL A 894 -10.31 42.19 22.84
CA VAL A 894 -8.92 42.18 22.34
C VAL A 894 -8.94 42.48 20.86
N GLN A 895 -8.26 43.55 20.46
CA GLN A 895 -8.10 43.88 19.04
C GLN A 895 -7.07 42.95 18.40
N LEU A 896 -7.48 42.25 17.35
CA LEU A 896 -6.60 41.38 16.56
C LEU A 896 -5.81 42.19 15.52
N MET A 897 -6.48 43.16 14.90
CA MET A 897 -5.89 44.08 13.93
C MET A 897 -6.61 45.42 13.98
N ASN A 898 -5.87 46.50 13.78
CA ASN A 898 -6.40 47.85 13.77
C ASN A 898 -5.84 48.61 12.57
N ARG A 899 -6.57 48.55 11.44
CA ARG A 899 -6.22 49.28 10.22
C ARG A 899 -4.81 48.97 9.74
N GLU A 900 -4.49 47.69 9.73
CA GLU A 900 -3.17 47.20 9.31
C GLU A 900 -2.91 47.50 7.83
N CYS A 901 -1.61 47.53 7.49
CA CYS A 901 -1.10 47.90 6.18
C CYS A 901 -1.30 49.38 5.84
N VAL A 902 -0.52 49.89 4.89
CA VAL A 902 -0.73 51.25 4.37
C VAL A 902 -1.96 51.26 3.46
N SER A 903 -2.70 52.38 3.43
CA SER A 903 -3.88 52.53 2.55
C SER A 903 -3.49 52.37 1.07
N ASN A 904 -3.77 51.20 0.50
CA ASN A 904 -3.44 50.83 -0.86
C ASN A 904 -4.32 49.63 -1.30
N PRO A 905 -4.96 49.70 -2.50
CA PRO A 905 -5.85 48.64 -3.01
C PRO A 905 -5.18 47.28 -3.21
N ALA A 906 -3.84 47.24 -3.25
CA ALA A 906 -3.09 46.00 -3.44
C ALA A 906 -3.05 45.12 -2.19
N PHE A 907 -3.34 45.67 -0.99
CA PHE A 907 -3.41 44.88 0.25
C PHE A 907 -4.85 44.42 0.47
N GLN A 908 -5.12 43.15 0.18
CA GLN A 908 -6.45 42.56 0.26
C GLN A 908 -6.43 41.27 1.09
N ASN A 909 -7.52 41.02 1.81
CA ASN A 909 -7.81 39.77 2.51
C ASN A 909 -6.86 39.43 3.68
N VAL A 910 -7.39 38.61 4.59
CA VAL A 910 -6.67 37.99 5.71
C VAL A 910 -6.84 36.47 5.63
N SER A 911 -5.75 35.74 5.76
CA SER A 911 -5.76 34.31 6.05
C SER A 911 -4.65 34.02 7.04
N ALA A 912 -4.87 34.38 8.30
CA ALA A 912 -3.85 34.38 9.33
C ALA A 912 -4.30 33.71 10.61
N THR A 913 -3.33 33.24 11.37
CA THR A 913 -3.49 32.72 12.73
C THR A 913 -2.90 33.74 13.69
N PHE A 914 -3.74 34.36 14.52
CA PHE A 914 -3.30 35.29 15.56
C PHE A 914 -2.87 34.52 16.81
N ASP A 915 -1.62 34.71 17.22
CA ASP A 915 -1.01 34.07 18.39
C ASP A 915 -0.02 35.03 19.07
N ASP A 916 -0.01 35.08 20.41
CA ASP A 916 0.94 35.93 21.17
C ASP A 916 2.41 35.55 20.94
N GLY A 917 2.69 34.35 20.43
CA GLY A 917 4.02 33.91 19.99
C GLY A 917 4.29 34.06 18.48
N GLY A 918 3.38 34.71 17.74
CA GLY A 918 3.49 34.93 16.30
C GLY A 918 4.61 35.91 15.91
N ALA A 919 4.84 36.05 14.61
CA ALA A 919 5.73 37.09 14.08
C ALA A 919 4.99 38.43 13.97
N VAL A 920 5.70 39.56 13.97
CA VAL A 920 5.10 40.87 13.66
C VAL A 920 4.46 40.81 12.28
N ALA A 921 3.23 41.32 12.14
CA ALA A 921 2.50 41.32 10.88
C ALA A 921 3.28 42.06 9.79
N VAL A 922 3.46 41.43 8.63
CA VAL A 922 4.10 42.03 7.45
C VAL A 922 3.11 42.00 6.31
N CYS A 923 2.76 43.18 5.80
CA CYS A 923 1.83 43.33 4.69
C CYS A 923 2.49 43.01 3.36
N GLN A 924 1.90 42.09 2.60
CA GLN A 924 2.35 41.70 1.26
C GLN A 924 1.31 42.04 0.19
N THR A 925 1.76 42.51 -0.98
CA THR A 925 0.87 42.85 -2.11
C THR A 925 0.70 41.72 -3.12
N ALA A 926 1.55 40.68 -3.06
CA ALA A 926 1.45 39.49 -3.89
C ALA A 926 2.30 38.32 -3.33
N PRO A 927 1.77 37.08 -3.36
CA PRO A 927 0.37 36.74 -3.63
C PRO A 927 -0.53 37.17 -2.46
N ASN A 928 -1.77 37.62 -2.74
CA ASN A 928 -2.79 37.82 -1.70
C ASN A 928 -3.13 36.45 -1.06
N PRO A 929 -3.39 36.39 0.26
CA PRO A 929 -3.84 37.47 1.16
C PRO A 929 -2.72 38.34 1.73
N ALA A 930 -3.05 39.60 2.02
CA ALA A 930 -2.13 40.64 2.50
C ALA A 930 -1.57 40.36 3.90
N LEU A 931 -2.35 39.69 4.75
CA LEU A 931 -1.89 39.13 6.02
C LEU A 931 -2.02 37.61 5.99
N SER A 932 -0.92 36.90 6.26
CA SER A 932 -0.89 35.43 6.29
C SER A 932 0.13 34.88 7.28
N GLY A 933 0.01 33.59 7.62
CA GLY A 933 0.88 32.90 8.58
C GLY A 933 0.45 33.10 10.04
N VAL A 934 1.36 32.78 10.97
CA VAL A 934 1.13 32.97 12.42
C VAL A 934 1.67 34.33 12.83
N ILE A 935 0.78 35.28 13.14
CA ILE A 935 1.10 36.68 13.37
C ILE A 935 0.68 37.17 14.76
N LEU A 936 1.34 38.21 15.24
CA LEU A 936 1.02 38.88 16.50
C LEU A 936 -0.30 39.66 16.36
N PRO A 937 -1.22 39.55 17.33
CA PRO A 937 -2.39 40.43 17.42
C PRO A 937 -1.97 41.84 17.88
N GLU A 938 -2.76 42.85 17.52
CA GLU A 938 -2.56 44.25 17.97
C GLU A 938 -2.59 44.37 19.50
N GLN A 939 -3.45 43.59 20.16
CA GLN A 939 -3.47 43.44 21.61
C GLN A 939 -3.29 41.96 21.99
N PRO A 940 -2.54 41.65 23.06
CA PRO A 940 -2.21 40.27 23.40
C PRO A 940 -3.46 39.47 23.79
N LEU A 941 -3.63 38.29 23.19
CA LEU A 941 -4.68 37.32 23.47
C LEU A 941 -4.59 36.74 24.89
N SER A 942 -3.42 36.81 25.53
CA SER A 942 -3.24 36.49 26.94
C SER A 942 -4.09 37.36 27.90
N ALA A 943 -4.72 38.43 27.42
CA ALA A 943 -5.77 39.13 28.15
C ALA A 943 -6.97 38.23 28.51
N PHE A 944 -7.18 37.13 27.77
CA PHE A 944 -8.20 36.12 28.07
C PHE A 944 -7.74 35.07 29.11
N ASN A 945 -6.46 35.04 29.48
CA ASN A 945 -5.95 34.02 30.40
C ASN A 945 -6.62 34.13 31.77
N ASN A 946 -6.85 32.97 32.39
CA ASN A 946 -7.60 32.77 33.64
C ASN A 946 -9.10 33.07 33.56
N GLN A 947 -9.65 33.44 32.40
CA GLN A 947 -11.10 33.56 32.21
C GLN A 947 -11.72 32.18 31.98
N ASN A 948 -13.04 32.09 32.18
CA ASN A 948 -13.86 30.93 31.82
C ASN A 948 -14.18 30.99 30.32
N SER A 949 -13.95 29.90 29.58
CA SER A 949 -14.18 29.86 28.13
C SER A 949 -15.65 29.76 27.74
N GLN A 950 -16.53 29.31 28.63
CA GLN A 950 -17.94 29.04 28.37
C GLN A 950 -18.72 30.30 27.97
N GLY A 951 -19.57 30.15 26.96
CA GLY A 951 -20.53 31.17 26.55
C GLY A 951 -20.26 31.72 25.15
N LEU A 952 -20.87 32.88 24.86
CA LEU A 952 -20.86 33.49 23.54
C LEU A 952 -19.60 34.32 23.32
N TRP A 953 -18.75 33.88 22.41
CA TRP A 953 -17.66 34.66 21.84
C TRP A 953 -18.15 35.42 20.61
N THR A 954 -17.72 36.67 20.46
CA THR A 954 -18.11 37.51 19.31
C THR A 954 -16.85 38.02 18.62
N LEU A 955 -16.70 37.71 17.34
CA LEU A 955 -15.75 38.37 16.46
C LEU A 955 -16.45 39.55 15.79
N GLN A 956 -16.03 40.75 16.15
CA GLN A 956 -16.55 41.99 15.61
C GLN A 956 -15.58 42.54 14.57
N VAL A 957 -16.11 42.84 13.38
CA VAL A 957 -15.37 43.51 12.30
C VAL A 957 -16.04 44.84 12.03
N GLN A 958 -15.29 45.91 12.21
CA GLN A 958 -15.71 47.26 11.89
C GLN A 958 -15.00 47.71 10.62
N ASP A 959 -15.79 48.01 9.60
CA ASP A 959 -15.34 48.78 8.44
C ASP A 959 -15.66 50.25 8.71
N VAL A 960 -14.62 51.08 8.78
CA VAL A 960 -14.75 52.50 9.12
C VAL A 960 -14.83 53.43 7.91
N PHE A 961 -14.77 52.89 6.68
CA PHE A 961 -14.89 53.66 5.44
C PHE A 961 -15.98 53.09 4.53
N ASP A 962 -16.49 53.93 3.63
CA ASP A 962 -17.47 53.54 2.61
C ASP A 962 -16.74 53.25 1.29
N GLN A 963 -17.34 52.39 0.42
CA GLN A 963 -17.03 52.12 -1.01
C GLN A 963 -16.50 50.71 -1.33
N ASP A 964 -16.12 49.94 -0.32
CA ASP A 964 -15.66 48.58 -0.49
C ASP A 964 -16.19 47.65 0.59
N GLY A 965 -16.12 46.34 0.33
CA GLY A 965 -16.73 45.35 1.22
C GLY A 965 -16.08 43.98 1.06
N GLY A 966 -16.67 43.00 1.73
CA GLY A 966 -16.08 41.68 1.81
C GLY A 966 -16.90 40.71 2.67
N ALA A 967 -16.24 39.74 3.30
CA ALA A 967 -16.90 38.82 4.20
C ALA A 967 -15.95 38.21 5.24
N ILE A 968 -16.47 37.96 6.44
CA ILE A 968 -15.88 36.99 7.36
C ILE A 968 -16.18 35.62 6.77
N VAL A 969 -15.18 34.94 6.20
CA VAL A 969 -15.35 33.66 5.50
C VAL A 969 -15.38 32.50 6.49
N ASN A 970 -14.42 32.48 7.42
CA ASN A 970 -14.41 31.57 8.55
C ASN A 970 -13.54 32.14 9.68
N TRP A 971 -13.80 31.66 10.90
CA TRP A 971 -12.86 31.83 12.01
C TRP A 971 -13.06 30.74 13.05
N SER A 972 -12.00 30.47 13.82
CA SER A 972 -12.02 29.51 14.93
C SER A 972 -11.17 29.98 16.10
N LEU A 973 -11.52 29.51 17.29
CA LEU A 973 -10.73 29.68 18.50
C LEU A 973 -10.09 28.36 18.88
N THR A 974 -8.78 28.36 19.08
CA THR A 974 -8.08 27.29 19.78
C THR A 974 -7.82 27.75 21.20
N ILE A 975 -8.41 27.06 22.17
CA ILE A 975 -8.26 27.36 23.59
C ILE A 975 -7.47 26.24 24.25
N CYS A 976 -6.38 26.61 24.90
CA CYS A 976 -5.59 25.68 25.69
C CYS A 976 -5.83 25.86 27.19
N SER A 977 -5.75 24.75 27.94
CA SER A 977 -5.89 24.71 29.39
C SER A 977 -5.02 23.63 30.02
N ILE A 978 -4.67 23.81 31.30
CA ILE A 978 -3.95 22.80 32.10
C ILE A 978 -4.83 21.59 32.47
N ASN A 979 -6.15 21.76 32.41
CA ASN A 979 -7.12 20.69 32.62
C ASN A 979 -7.92 20.52 31.33
N ALA A 980 -8.06 19.29 30.84
CA ALA A 980 -9.11 19.00 29.87
C ALA A 980 -10.50 19.38 30.48
N PRO A 981 -11.48 19.77 29.65
CA PRO A 981 -12.86 19.87 30.13
C PRO A 981 -13.23 18.53 30.77
N LEU A 982 -13.88 18.55 31.94
CA LEU A 982 -14.42 17.34 32.56
C LEU A 982 -15.56 16.83 31.68
N SER A 983 -15.22 16.09 30.63
CA SER A 983 -16.18 15.33 29.84
C SER A 983 -16.15 13.87 30.29
N ILE A 984 -17.31 13.40 30.69
CA ILE A 984 -17.74 12.04 30.38
C ILE A 984 -18.85 12.24 29.37
N GLU A 985 -18.63 11.79 28.14
CA GLU A 985 -19.73 11.32 27.31
C GLU A 985 -19.49 9.85 27.00
N ASP A 986 -20.20 9.00 27.75
CA ASP A 986 -20.98 7.98 27.08
C ASP A 986 -22.01 8.73 26.25
N THR A 987 -21.91 8.66 24.93
CA THR A 987 -22.99 9.07 24.04
C THR A 987 -24.14 8.08 24.22
N LYS A 988 -24.98 8.32 25.24
CA LYS A 988 -26.24 7.60 25.41
C LYS A 988 -27.24 8.11 24.39
N VAL A 989 -27.56 7.28 23.42
CA VAL A 989 -28.54 7.57 22.37
C VAL A 989 -29.98 7.63 22.94
N PHE A 990 -30.23 7.05 24.12
CA PHE A 990 -31.45 7.19 24.95
C PHE A 990 -31.16 6.71 26.39
N ASP A 991 -32.06 7.00 27.36
CA ASP A 991 -31.93 6.60 28.78
C ASP A 991 -33.26 6.05 29.33
N PHE A 992 -33.22 5.04 30.22
CA PHE A 992 -34.41 4.47 30.88
C PHE A 992 -34.19 4.17 32.38
N ASN A 993 -35.19 4.36 33.23
CA ASN A 993 -35.14 4.07 34.65
C ASN A 993 -35.77 2.72 34.99
N LEU A 994 -35.23 2.05 36.01
CA LEU A 994 -35.77 0.83 36.58
C LEU A 994 -36.03 1.04 38.07
N TYR A 995 -37.27 0.89 38.52
CA TYR A 995 -37.62 1.05 39.94
C TYR A 995 -38.78 0.16 40.38
N PRO A 996 -38.78 -0.35 41.63
CA PRO A 996 -37.68 -0.27 42.59
C PRO A 996 -36.48 -1.15 42.16
N ASN A 997 -35.28 -0.76 42.56
CA ASN A 997 -34.05 -1.55 42.38
C ASN A 997 -33.18 -1.36 43.64
N PRO A 998 -33.06 -2.34 44.55
CA PRO A 998 -33.49 -3.75 44.42
C PRO A 998 -35.01 -3.96 44.34
N SER A 999 -35.44 -5.08 43.74
CA SER A 999 -36.85 -5.47 43.58
C SER A 999 -37.10 -6.92 44.03
N ASN A 1000 -38.35 -7.29 44.27
CA ASN A 1000 -38.72 -8.68 44.60
C ASN A 1000 -39.15 -9.48 43.34
N GLY A 1001 -38.58 -9.16 42.17
CA GLY A 1001 -38.97 -9.76 40.89
C GLY A 1001 -40.04 -8.97 40.13
N THR A 1002 -40.50 -7.84 40.65
CA THR A 1002 -41.42 -6.90 39.98
C THR A 1002 -40.84 -5.50 39.98
N PHE A 1003 -40.68 -4.89 38.81
CA PHE A 1003 -40.12 -3.55 38.67
C PHE A 1003 -40.69 -2.82 37.45
N THR A 1004 -40.71 -1.50 37.51
CA THR A 1004 -41.18 -0.61 36.44
C THR A 1004 -40.00 -0.14 35.60
N LEU A 1005 -40.16 -0.21 34.28
CA LEU A 1005 -39.30 0.40 33.29
C LEU A 1005 -39.94 1.71 32.82
N GLN A 1006 -39.25 2.82 33.07
CA GLN A 1006 -39.68 4.14 32.68
C GLN A 1006 -38.73 4.73 31.64
N MET A 1007 -39.23 5.18 30.50
CA MET A 1007 -38.41 5.88 29.50
C MET A 1007 -39.26 6.80 28.64
N ASP A 1008 -38.63 7.64 27.82
CA ASP A 1008 -39.31 8.50 26.84
C ASP A 1008 -38.87 8.10 25.42
N ASN A 1009 -39.79 7.48 24.66
CA ASN A 1009 -39.50 6.97 23.32
C ASN A 1009 -39.79 8.03 22.25
N THR A 1010 -38.85 8.94 22.03
CA THR A 1010 -39.02 10.13 21.17
C THR A 1010 -38.80 9.87 19.68
N ASN A 1011 -38.22 8.74 19.31
CA ASN A 1011 -37.89 8.41 17.90
C ASN A 1011 -39.02 7.67 17.16
N GLY A 1012 -40.07 7.23 17.86
CA GLY A 1012 -41.23 6.56 17.27
C GLY A 1012 -41.01 5.10 16.84
N GLU A 1013 -39.84 4.52 17.11
CA GLU A 1013 -39.50 3.13 16.79
C GLU A 1013 -40.03 2.16 17.87
N PRO A 1014 -40.31 0.89 17.52
CA PRO A 1014 -40.63 -0.15 18.51
C PRO A 1014 -39.54 -0.30 19.57
N VAL A 1015 -39.93 -0.42 20.84
CA VAL A 1015 -39.03 -0.62 21.98
C VAL A 1015 -39.02 -2.09 22.38
N ASP A 1016 -37.92 -2.79 22.11
CA ASP A 1016 -37.70 -4.17 22.56
C ASP A 1016 -37.08 -4.18 23.96
N VAL A 1017 -37.71 -4.88 24.90
CA VAL A 1017 -37.25 -5.03 26.28
C VAL A 1017 -37.05 -6.50 26.61
N SER A 1018 -35.82 -6.89 26.91
CA SER A 1018 -35.46 -8.25 27.31
C SER A 1018 -34.74 -8.27 28.66
N VAL A 1019 -35.03 -9.24 29.51
CA VAL A 1019 -34.35 -9.44 30.80
C VAL A 1019 -33.58 -10.75 30.81
N TYR A 1020 -32.31 -10.70 31.18
CA TYR A 1020 -31.37 -11.82 31.20
C TYR A 1020 -30.91 -12.13 32.62
N ASP A 1021 -30.70 -13.40 32.93
CA ASP A 1021 -29.84 -13.77 34.07
C ASP A 1021 -28.35 -13.62 33.72
N MET A 1022 -27.47 -13.70 34.72
CA MET A 1022 -26.01 -13.61 34.52
C MET A 1022 -25.41 -14.73 33.66
N ARG A 1023 -26.19 -15.76 33.29
CA ARG A 1023 -25.78 -16.86 32.39
C ARG A 1023 -26.27 -16.63 30.96
N GLY A 1024 -26.89 -15.48 30.67
CA GLY A 1024 -27.37 -15.09 29.35
C GLY A 1024 -28.72 -15.69 28.96
N ARG A 1025 -29.44 -16.35 29.88
CA ARG A 1025 -30.78 -16.89 29.61
C ARG A 1025 -31.84 -15.80 29.73
N ILE A 1026 -32.70 -15.69 28.73
CA ILE A 1026 -33.81 -14.74 28.68
C ILE A 1026 -34.93 -15.20 29.62
N LEU A 1027 -35.39 -14.30 30.49
CA LEU A 1027 -36.44 -14.53 31.47
C LEU A 1027 -37.70 -13.69 31.21
N PHE A 1028 -37.57 -12.63 30.42
CA PHE A 1028 -38.66 -11.78 29.95
C PHE A 1028 -38.26 -11.17 28.61
N ASP A 1029 -39.20 -11.06 27.68
CA ASP A 1029 -39.00 -10.47 26.37
C ASP A 1029 -40.33 -9.90 25.86
N ALA A 1030 -40.36 -8.62 25.51
CA ALA A 1030 -41.55 -7.92 25.04
C ALA A 1030 -41.19 -6.73 24.15
N THR A 1031 -42.05 -6.41 23.19
CA THR A 1031 -41.92 -5.24 22.31
C THR A 1031 -43.08 -4.28 22.56
N TYR A 1032 -42.77 -2.99 22.75
CA TYR A 1032 -43.75 -1.93 22.99
C TYR A 1032 -43.73 -0.92 21.84
N ASN A 1033 -44.90 -0.66 21.26
CA ASN A 1033 -45.08 0.28 20.14
C ASN A 1033 -45.68 1.61 20.65
N THR A 1034 -44.95 2.30 21.54
CA THR A 1034 -45.40 3.55 22.18
C THR A 1034 -44.49 4.71 21.80
N VAL A 1035 -45.05 5.87 21.48
CA VAL A 1035 -44.30 7.11 21.20
C VAL A 1035 -44.47 8.07 22.38
N GLY A 1036 -43.38 8.59 22.91
CA GLY A 1036 -43.34 9.41 24.13
C GLY A 1036 -43.08 8.60 25.40
N ALA A 1037 -43.44 9.17 26.56
CA ALA A 1037 -43.21 8.55 27.87
C ALA A 1037 -43.92 7.19 28.01
N MET A 1038 -43.17 6.17 28.40
CA MET A 1038 -43.63 4.82 28.75
C MET A 1038 -43.23 4.47 30.19
N ASP A 1039 -44.13 3.79 30.90
CA ASP A 1039 -43.99 3.35 32.29
C ASP A 1039 -44.56 1.92 32.39
N GLU A 1040 -43.74 0.91 32.09
CA GLU A 1040 -44.16 -0.48 31.95
C GLU A 1040 -43.74 -1.34 33.15
N THR A 1041 -44.70 -2.06 33.75
CA THR A 1041 -44.41 -2.93 34.90
C THR A 1041 -44.05 -4.34 34.44
N ILE A 1042 -42.83 -4.77 34.74
CA ILE A 1042 -42.28 -6.08 34.39
C ILE A 1042 -42.31 -6.99 35.62
N GLN A 1043 -42.88 -8.19 35.47
CA GLN A 1043 -42.88 -9.24 36.49
C GLN A 1043 -42.14 -10.47 35.99
N LEU A 1044 -41.06 -10.84 36.68
CA LEU A 1044 -40.30 -12.05 36.39
C LEU A 1044 -40.86 -13.22 37.21
N GLN A 1045 -41.19 -14.33 36.55
CA GLN A 1045 -41.72 -15.50 37.24
C GLN A 1045 -40.60 -16.44 37.70
N ASN A 1046 -40.66 -16.91 38.95
CA ASN A 1046 -39.75 -17.91 39.54
C ASN A 1046 -38.26 -17.53 39.51
N VAL A 1047 -37.94 -16.26 39.79
CA VAL A 1047 -36.54 -15.76 39.85
C VAL A 1047 -35.91 -15.98 41.22
N GLN A 1048 -34.60 -16.22 41.23
CA GLN A 1048 -33.78 -16.35 42.44
C GLN A 1048 -33.14 -15.01 42.82
N THR A 1049 -32.79 -14.81 44.09
CA THR A 1049 -32.00 -13.66 44.55
C THR A 1049 -30.70 -13.56 43.75
N GLY A 1050 -30.43 -12.40 43.15
CA GLY A 1050 -29.28 -12.22 42.26
C GLY A 1050 -29.34 -10.97 41.38
N VAL A 1051 -28.30 -10.80 40.55
CA VAL A 1051 -28.21 -9.69 39.59
C VAL A 1051 -28.76 -10.14 38.23
N TYR A 1052 -29.54 -9.29 37.58
CA TYR A 1052 -30.11 -9.51 36.26
C TYR A 1052 -29.83 -8.29 35.37
N LEU A 1053 -29.83 -8.49 34.05
CA LEU A 1053 -29.59 -7.44 33.07
C LEU A 1053 -30.88 -7.18 32.29
N VAL A 1054 -31.36 -5.93 32.30
CA VAL A 1054 -32.47 -5.48 31.46
C VAL A 1054 -31.87 -4.76 30.26
N SER A 1055 -32.10 -5.30 29.08
CA SER A 1055 -31.74 -4.69 27.80
C SER A 1055 -32.96 -4.02 27.21
N VAL A 1056 -32.82 -2.76 26.83
CA VAL A 1056 -33.81 -2.02 26.06
C VAL A 1056 -33.19 -1.65 24.72
N LYS A 1057 -33.95 -1.79 23.64
CA LYS A 1057 -33.51 -1.42 22.29
C LYS A 1057 -34.62 -0.66 21.59
N SER A 1058 -34.28 0.47 20.96
CA SER A 1058 -35.19 1.26 20.13
C SER A 1058 -34.46 1.63 18.83
N GLY A 1059 -34.91 1.12 17.69
CA GLY A 1059 -34.21 1.22 16.40
C GLY A 1059 -32.80 0.62 16.43
N ASN A 1060 -31.78 1.43 16.10
CA ASN A 1060 -30.36 1.04 16.16
C ASN A 1060 -29.71 1.24 17.53
N ALA A 1061 -30.42 1.86 18.47
CA ALA A 1061 -29.90 2.17 19.79
C ALA A 1061 -30.24 1.04 20.78
N LYS A 1062 -29.26 0.64 21.60
CA LYS A 1062 -29.43 -0.38 22.66
C LYS A 1062 -28.76 0.08 23.95
N GLU A 1063 -29.47 -0.03 25.08
CA GLU A 1063 -28.92 0.24 26.41
C GLU A 1063 -29.26 -0.92 27.36
N VAL A 1064 -28.33 -1.24 28.28
CA VAL A 1064 -28.51 -2.32 29.25
C VAL A 1064 -28.29 -1.79 30.66
N LYS A 1065 -29.24 -2.03 31.57
CA LYS A 1065 -29.13 -1.68 32.99
C LYS A 1065 -29.27 -2.91 33.87
N ARG A 1066 -28.54 -2.91 34.99
CA ARG A 1066 -28.63 -3.97 36.00
C ARG A 1066 -29.84 -3.77 36.91
N ILE A 1067 -30.49 -4.86 37.29
CA ILE A 1067 -31.47 -4.90 38.36
C ILE A 1067 -31.11 -6.00 39.37
N ILE A 1068 -31.28 -5.69 40.65
CA ILE A 1068 -31.03 -6.61 41.75
C ILE A 1068 -32.38 -7.18 42.17
N ILE A 1069 -32.48 -8.51 42.22
CA ILE A 1069 -33.62 -9.22 42.81
C ILE A 1069 -33.21 -9.70 44.20
N GLU A 1070 -33.96 -9.31 45.23
CA GLU A 1070 -33.73 -9.71 46.63
C GLU A 1070 -34.67 -10.83 47.09
#